data_AF-A0A923CMY2-F1
#
_entry.id   AF-A0A923CMY2-F1
#
_cell.length_a   1.000
_cell.length_b   1.000
_cell.length_c   1.000
_cell.angle_alpha   90.00
_cell.angle_beta   90.00
_cell.angle_gamma   90.00
#
_symmetry.space_group_name_H-M   'P 1'
#
loop_
_entity.id
_entity.type
_entity.pdbx_description
1 polymer ?
#
loop_
_entity_poly.entity_id
_entity_poly.type
_entity_poly.pdbx_seq_one_letter_code
_entity_poly.pdbx_strand_id
1 'polypeptide(L)'
;MSIDSQETQKPKKGRLSRIIRILIIIGLIIGAYYAYQYLFNNPKDSGNSDVQENTIAPIEVETMEISSNPLSRINFQKVGTVTPYKSSTLTAEASGVLQDFKVEEGDLVSKDNEIVKISDSVSTEIAQINYDNALTTLENAKKSYTSTTNSIAQDAKIASIGVESAKLNYENALIAYENLGKLLEEQTRSAKIGVQAAQLALQAAQEAYFNADATTDITLNNTLDQSLSSITSTLSLIDSSVDAIDNLLGMQSTLGGSVSSSDLNNLQDYSEEIFNDYVDLKDEYYDVQGSRDLNDTKNLLSDTLNLIEDTQNALQDGKDIIDDSENPGNFSSLNVSFNTLLASLDQSKNGLYMTNQSLQSVAINNQLQPEGTLTGVEMAQQQVTAALQQLKQLEESGQAQLDNANHAINLAAKQIDASSAQYSNTLAKGNLQKVSAENQVSSVKGQTDIAKASLGGTILTAPFDGTVLEKILDEGNYVNQSQKIITIADLNKVYITVSLTTEELSFVKLGQIVTITAPGGIEKEGKVSKVLPSVDPVSKKVEVKILIPNEKNELIAGMFADILFNDAKSESPRLLIPFKSVLFEQNTPYVYIVLNNKAIKTKVTLGETSGSEVEIIEGLSQGDEIITSGAKTVKDGDSVTSKNDKLQ
;
A
#
# COMPACT_ATOMS: atom_id res chain seq x y z
N MET A 1 30.18 11.93 22.01
CA MET A 1 31.41 11.95 21.21
C MET A 1 30.99 11.71 19.76
N SER A 2 30.88 12.73 18.91
CA SER A 2 31.98 13.58 18.38
C SER A 2 32.94 12.71 17.56
N ILE A 3 33.36 12.99 16.33
CA ILE A 3 33.37 14.12 15.39
C ILE A 3 33.83 13.42 14.08
N ASP A 4 33.14 13.57 12.94
CA ASP A 4 33.50 14.44 11.81
C ASP A 4 34.91 14.22 11.20
N SER A 5 34.98 14.33 9.86
CA SER A 5 36.12 14.54 8.93
C SER A 5 35.95 13.65 7.68
N GLN A 6 35.21 14.05 6.64
CA GLN A 6 35.60 14.99 5.56
C GLN A 6 36.92 14.62 4.86
N GLU A 7 36.81 14.14 3.62
CA GLU A 7 37.84 14.30 2.60
C GLU A 7 37.22 14.94 1.33
N THR A 8 37.66 16.17 1.08
CA THR A 8 37.47 17.03 -0.10
C THR A 8 38.18 16.43 -1.33
N GLN A 9 37.89 16.68 -2.63
CA GLN A 9 37.68 17.94 -3.33
C GLN A 9 37.51 17.71 -4.87
N LYS A 10 36.85 18.67 -5.55
CA LYS A 10 36.99 19.19 -6.94
C LYS A 10 35.88 18.99 -8.00
N PRO A 11 35.48 20.07 -8.72
CA PRO A 11 34.31 20.12 -9.61
C PRO A 11 34.61 19.73 -11.08
N LYS A 12 33.69 19.00 -11.72
CA LYS A 12 33.72 18.68 -13.16
C LYS A 12 33.35 19.89 -14.02
N LYS A 13 34.37 20.59 -14.53
CA LYS A 13 34.29 21.55 -15.65
C LYS A 13 34.18 20.81 -16.99
N GLY A 14 33.27 21.27 -17.87
CA GLY A 14 33.52 21.28 -19.32
C GLY A 14 32.82 20.23 -20.20
N ARG A 15 31.50 20.38 -20.44
CA ARG A 15 30.84 19.86 -21.66
C ARG A 15 30.50 20.96 -22.69
N LEU A 16 30.49 22.23 -22.31
CA LEU A 16 30.22 23.35 -23.23
C LEU A 16 31.41 23.73 -24.14
N SER A 17 32.66 23.44 -23.75
CA SER A 17 33.85 23.89 -24.51
C SER A 17 34.19 23.04 -25.75
N ARG A 18 33.64 21.83 -25.87
CA ARG A 18 33.81 21.00 -27.09
C ARG A 18 32.90 21.43 -28.24
N ILE A 19 31.70 21.94 -27.93
CA ILE A 19 30.74 22.40 -28.95
C ILE A 19 31.20 23.74 -29.55
N ILE A 20 31.74 24.64 -28.72
CA ILE A 20 32.25 25.95 -29.19
C ILE A 20 33.48 25.79 -30.11
N ARG A 21 34.35 24.79 -29.86
CA ARG A 21 35.52 24.54 -30.73
C ARG A 21 35.13 24.01 -32.12
N ILE A 22 34.04 23.25 -32.25
CA ILE A 22 33.57 22.72 -33.53
C ILE A 22 32.97 23.85 -34.38
N LEU A 23 32.24 24.79 -33.77
CA LEU A 23 31.65 25.93 -34.48
C LEU A 23 32.71 26.93 -34.99
N ILE A 24 33.82 27.13 -34.27
CA ILE A 24 34.92 28.00 -34.72
C ILE A 24 35.63 27.41 -35.95
N ILE A 25 35.79 26.09 -36.02
CA ILE A 25 36.45 25.42 -37.15
C ILE A 25 35.59 25.54 -38.42
N ILE A 26 34.27 25.40 -38.32
CA ILE A 26 33.35 25.54 -39.45
C ILE A 26 33.35 26.98 -39.99
N GLY A 27 33.40 27.99 -39.11
CA GLY A 27 33.49 29.39 -39.51
C GLY A 27 34.77 29.75 -40.27
N LEU A 28 35.92 29.17 -39.88
CA LEU A 28 37.21 29.41 -40.55
C LEU A 28 37.25 28.82 -41.96
N ILE A 29 36.61 27.67 -42.19
CA ILE A 29 36.54 27.02 -43.51
C ILE A 29 35.70 27.86 -44.48
N ILE A 30 34.58 28.41 -44.00
CA ILE A 30 33.70 29.26 -44.82
C ILE A 30 34.38 30.61 -45.15
N GLY A 31 35.13 31.18 -44.19
CA GLY A 31 35.90 32.40 -44.42
C GLY A 31 37.02 32.23 -45.45
N ALA A 32 37.74 31.10 -45.42
CA ALA A 32 38.81 30.81 -46.37
C ALA A 32 38.28 30.64 -47.81
N TYR A 33 37.08 30.09 -47.99
CA TYR A 33 36.46 29.91 -49.30
C TYR A 33 36.12 31.25 -49.97
N TYR A 34 35.57 32.21 -49.22
CA TYR A 34 35.26 33.53 -49.76
C TYR A 34 36.49 34.41 -49.97
N ALA A 35 37.53 34.26 -49.15
CA ALA A 35 38.81 34.96 -49.35
C ALA A 35 39.54 34.53 -50.64
N TYR A 36 39.41 33.26 -51.03
CA TYR A 36 39.98 32.75 -52.28
C TYR A 36 39.32 33.36 -53.53
N GLN A 37 38.00 33.53 -53.52
CA GLN A 37 37.26 34.15 -54.63
C GLN A 37 37.56 35.65 -54.79
N TYR A 38 38.03 36.32 -53.72
CA TYR A 38 38.24 37.77 -53.73
C TYR A 38 39.67 38.19 -54.13
N LEU A 39 40.67 37.32 -53.98
CA LEU A 39 42.08 37.69 -54.20
C LEU A 39 42.61 37.42 -55.61
N PHE A 40 41.85 36.74 -56.48
CA PHE A 40 42.41 36.20 -57.73
C PHE A 40 41.77 36.65 -59.04
N ASN A 41 41.02 37.76 -59.09
CA ASN A 41 40.61 38.28 -60.40
C ASN A 41 40.40 39.81 -60.41
N ASN A 42 41.41 40.55 -60.89
CA ASN A 42 41.22 41.58 -61.92
C ASN A 42 42.54 42.27 -62.39
N PRO A 43 42.52 42.94 -63.56
CA PRO A 43 43.52 42.79 -64.63
C PRO A 43 44.43 44.03 -64.81
N LYS A 44 45.46 43.94 -65.66
CA LYS A 44 46.13 45.07 -66.35
C LYS A 44 46.73 44.60 -67.69
N ASP A 45 46.54 45.21 -68.86
CA ASP A 45 46.65 46.58 -69.39
C ASP A 45 47.97 46.83 -70.13
N SER A 46 47.91 47.69 -71.17
CA SER A 46 49.00 48.38 -71.90
C SER A 46 49.71 47.58 -73.02
N GLY A 47 50.14 48.11 -74.17
CA GLY A 47 50.25 49.46 -74.76
C GLY A 47 51.10 49.32 -76.05
N ASN A 48 50.69 49.89 -77.19
CA ASN A 48 51.20 51.11 -77.84
C ASN A 48 52.43 50.99 -78.80
N SER A 49 52.34 51.71 -79.93
CA SER A 49 53.39 52.36 -80.75
C SER A 49 53.83 51.74 -82.11
N ASP A 50 53.30 52.33 -83.19
CA ASP A 50 53.91 52.93 -84.39
C ASP A 50 55.28 52.45 -84.96
N VAL A 51 55.39 52.33 -86.30
CA VAL A 51 56.19 53.19 -87.22
C VAL A 51 56.38 52.60 -88.66
N GLN A 52 55.92 53.38 -89.66
CA GLN A 52 56.41 53.65 -91.04
C GLN A 52 56.50 52.61 -92.19
N GLU A 53 55.41 52.60 -92.96
CA GLU A 53 55.22 52.83 -94.42
C GLU A 53 56.40 52.93 -95.41
N ASN A 54 56.35 52.10 -96.46
CA ASN A 54 57.04 52.24 -97.75
C ASN A 54 56.03 51.92 -98.88
N THR A 55 55.77 52.86 -99.79
CA THR A 55 54.63 52.86 -100.73
C THR A 55 54.84 51.96 -101.97
N ILE A 56 53.96 50.99 -102.15
CA ILE A 56 53.79 50.09 -103.32
C ILE A 56 52.35 50.30 -103.86
N ALA A 57 52.12 50.18 -105.18
CA ALA A 57 50.80 50.36 -105.80
C ALA A 57 49.70 49.45 -105.19
N PRO A 58 48.43 49.91 -105.04
CA PRO A 58 47.44 49.20 -104.23
C PRO A 58 46.93 47.88 -104.83
N ILE A 59 46.70 46.86 -103.98
CA ILE A 59 46.14 45.55 -104.35
C ILE A 59 44.59 45.60 -104.33
N GLU A 60 43.92 45.09 -105.36
CA GLU A 60 42.44 45.06 -105.43
C GLU A 60 41.87 43.87 -104.64
N VAL A 61 40.88 44.10 -103.77
CA VAL A 61 40.30 43.09 -102.86
C VAL A 61 38.78 43.26 -102.72
N GLU A 62 38.06 42.17 -102.42
CA GLU A 62 36.61 42.23 -102.12
C GLU A 62 36.38 42.26 -100.62
N THR A 63 35.46 43.13 -100.20
CA THR A 63 35.18 43.40 -98.79
C THR A 63 33.71 43.16 -98.41
N MET A 64 33.47 42.90 -97.11
CA MET A 64 32.15 42.78 -96.50
C MET A 64 32.12 43.55 -95.17
N GLU A 65 31.04 44.30 -94.95
CA GLU A 65 30.75 44.92 -93.65
C GLU A 65 30.04 43.94 -92.71
N ILE A 66 30.48 43.86 -91.46
CA ILE A 66 29.94 42.90 -90.47
C ILE A 66 28.60 43.38 -89.87
N SER A 67 27.60 42.48 -89.81
CA SER A 67 26.29 42.71 -89.15
C SER A 67 25.84 41.52 -88.25
N SER A 68 24.85 41.73 -87.37
CA SER A 68 24.38 40.73 -86.37
C SER A 68 22.93 40.26 -86.57
N ASN A 69 22.61 38.96 -86.41
CA ASN A 69 21.26 38.37 -86.62
C ASN A 69 20.75 37.49 -85.43
N PRO A 70 19.43 37.48 -85.09
CA PRO A 70 18.80 36.57 -84.08
C PRO A 70 17.96 35.38 -84.65
N LEU A 71 17.72 34.29 -83.88
CA LEU A 71 16.99 33.03 -84.26
C LEU A 71 15.56 32.87 -83.66
N SER A 72 14.70 32.02 -84.28
CA SER A 72 13.20 31.89 -84.12
C SER A 72 12.62 31.06 -82.93
N ARG A 73 11.33 31.30 -82.55
CA ARG A 73 10.55 30.67 -81.43
C ARG A 73 9.75 29.39 -81.80
N ILE A 74 9.42 28.52 -80.82
CA ILE A 74 8.55 27.32 -80.95
C ILE A 74 7.20 27.51 -80.21
N ASN A 75 6.06 27.25 -80.87
CA ASN A 75 4.69 27.21 -80.28
C ASN A 75 4.00 25.87 -80.64
N PHE A 76 3.13 25.33 -79.78
CA PHE A 76 2.34 24.11 -80.08
C PHE A 76 0.91 24.15 -79.51
N GLN A 77 -0.01 23.38 -80.11
CA GLN A 77 -1.44 23.36 -79.79
C GLN A 77 -1.91 21.98 -79.29
N LYS A 78 -2.87 21.96 -78.35
CA LYS A 78 -3.49 20.73 -77.83
C LYS A 78 -4.98 20.91 -77.53
N VAL A 79 -5.76 19.85 -77.66
CA VAL A 79 -7.17 19.83 -77.24
C VAL A 79 -7.27 19.33 -75.80
N GLY A 80 -8.03 20.04 -74.96
CA GLY A 80 -8.39 19.62 -73.60
C GLY A 80 -9.90 19.64 -73.36
N THR A 81 -10.34 19.12 -72.22
CA THR A 81 -11.75 19.05 -71.82
C THR A 81 -12.03 19.91 -70.59
N VAL A 82 -13.10 20.70 -70.65
CA VAL A 82 -13.58 21.53 -69.54
C VAL A 82 -14.17 20.64 -68.45
N THR A 83 -13.77 20.87 -67.20
CA THR A 83 -14.20 20.15 -66.00
C THR A 83 -14.50 21.15 -64.88
N PRO A 84 -15.48 20.88 -63.99
CA PRO A 84 -15.82 21.81 -62.91
C PRO A 84 -14.67 22.05 -61.93
N TYR A 85 -14.66 23.21 -61.26
CA TYR A 85 -13.64 23.52 -60.24
C TYR A 85 -13.82 22.67 -58.98
N LYS A 86 -15.07 22.43 -58.56
CA LYS A 86 -15.48 21.49 -57.51
C LYS A 86 -16.76 20.78 -57.93
N SER A 87 -16.92 19.52 -57.54
CA SER A 87 -18.17 18.77 -57.72
C SER A 87 -18.38 17.85 -56.51
N SER A 88 -19.64 17.73 -56.06
CA SER A 88 -20.05 16.83 -54.98
C SER A 88 -21.38 16.18 -55.34
N THR A 89 -21.41 14.86 -55.28
CA THR A 89 -22.64 14.08 -55.42
C THR A 89 -23.22 13.78 -54.05
N LEU A 90 -24.42 14.28 -53.79
CA LEU A 90 -25.17 14.00 -52.57
C LEU A 90 -25.82 12.62 -52.67
N THR A 91 -25.76 11.86 -51.59
CA THR A 91 -26.32 10.51 -51.47
C THR A 91 -27.34 10.46 -50.34
N ALA A 92 -28.35 9.60 -50.46
CA ALA A 92 -29.36 9.38 -49.43
C ALA A 92 -28.72 8.87 -48.13
N GLU A 93 -28.95 9.55 -47.00
CA GLU A 93 -28.49 9.11 -45.67
C GLU A 93 -29.41 8.06 -45.05
N ALA A 94 -30.68 8.02 -45.49
CA ALA A 94 -31.71 7.07 -45.08
C ALA A 94 -32.55 6.63 -46.28
N SER A 95 -33.23 5.48 -46.19
CA SER A 95 -34.16 5.03 -47.21
C SER A 95 -35.52 5.70 -47.06
N GLY A 96 -36.18 6.06 -48.16
CA GLY A 96 -37.49 6.72 -48.11
C GLY A 96 -37.91 7.32 -49.46
N VAL A 97 -39.04 8.01 -49.50
CA VAL A 97 -39.52 8.69 -50.71
C VAL A 97 -39.03 10.13 -50.71
N LEU A 98 -38.35 10.56 -51.77
CA LEU A 98 -37.95 11.95 -51.96
C LEU A 98 -39.21 12.84 -52.07
N GLN A 99 -39.28 13.87 -51.24
CA GLN A 99 -40.34 14.88 -51.19
C GLN A 99 -39.73 16.27 -51.09
N ASP A 100 -40.48 17.30 -51.51
CA ASP A 100 -40.07 18.70 -51.36
C ASP A 100 -38.68 18.90 -51.99
N PHE A 101 -38.53 18.45 -53.25
CA PHE A 101 -37.30 18.63 -54.02
C PHE A 101 -37.28 20.08 -54.50
N LYS A 102 -36.39 20.90 -53.95
CA LYS A 102 -36.45 22.37 -54.06
C LYS A 102 -35.59 22.95 -55.18
N VAL A 103 -34.91 22.10 -55.93
CA VAL A 103 -33.92 22.51 -56.93
C VAL A 103 -34.03 21.64 -58.17
N GLU A 104 -33.80 22.23 -59.33
CA GLU A 104 -33.76 21.57 -60.63
C GLU A 104 -32.36 21.66 -61.26
N GLU A 105 -32.12 20.90 -62.32
CA GLU A 105 -30.88 20.98 -63.08
C GLU A 105 -30.65 22.39 -63.62
N GLY A 106 -29.45 22.94 -63.39
CA GLY A 106 -29.09 24.31 -63.75
C GLY A 106 -29.37 25.36 -62.65
N ASP A 107 -30.05 25.01 -61.57
CA ASP A 107 -30.31 25.95 -60.47
C ASP A 107 -29.05 26.31 -59.69
N LEU A 108 -28.98 27.56 -59.22
CA LEU A 108 -27.95 28.04 -58.30
C LEU A 108 -28.36 27.75 -56.86
N VAL A 109 -27.50 27.09 -56.11
CA VAL A 109 -27.70 26.75 -54.69
C VAL A 109 -26.60 27.38 -53.85
N SER A 110 -26.97 27.86 -52.66
CA SER A 110 -26.00 28.31 -51.65
C SER A 110 -25.68 27.17 -50.68
N LYS A 111 -24.54 27.25 -49.99
CA LYS A 111 -24.21 26.32 -48.90
C LYS A 111 -25.36 26.28 -47.87
N ASP A 112 -25.67 25.07 -47.39
CA ASP A 112 -26.71 24.74 -46.42
C ASP A 112 -28.16 24.96 -46.96
N ASN A 113 -28.33 25.33 -48.23
CA ASN A 113 -29.64 25.36 -48.89
C ASN A 113 -30.26 23.96 -48.86
N GLU A 114 -31.50 23.84 -48.41
CA GLU A 114 -32.26 22.58 -48.47
C GLU A 114 -32.47 22.17 -49.92
N ILE A 115 -32.13 20.92 -50.24
CA ILE A 115 -32.19 20.37 -51.59
C ILE A 115 -33.40 19.46 -51.72
N VAL A 116 -33.53 18.50 -50.81
CA VAL A 116 -34.64 17.53 -50.82
C VAL A 116 -34.85 17.00 -49.41
N LYS A 117 -36.11 16.70 -49.10
CA LYS A 117 -36.47 15.97 -47.88
C LYS A 117 -36.73 14.51 -48.23
N ILE A 118 -36.21 13.60 -47.41
CA ILE A 118 -36.57 12.20 -47.50
C ILE A 118 -37.73 12.01 -46.55
N SER A 119 -38.94 11.95 -47.12
CA SER A 119 -40.11 11.60 -46.35
C SER A 119 -40.17 10.10 -46.17
N ASP A 120 -40.18 9.69 -44.92
CA ASP A 120 -40.94 8.52 -44.53
C ASP A 120 -41.54 8.82 -43.16
N SER A 121 -42.83 9.15 -43.13
CA SER A 121 -43.57 9.36 -41.89
C SER A 121 -43.48 8.12 -40.99
N VAL A 122 -43.38 6.92 -41.56
CA VAL A 122 -43.25 5.66 -40.81
C VAL A 122 -41.86 5.52 -40.22
N SER A 123 -40.79 5.74 -40.99
CA SER A 123 -39.41 5.68 -40.47
C SER A 123 -39.14 6.76 -39.41
N THR A 124 -39.73 7.95 -39.55
CA THR A 124 -39.58 9.03 -38.57
C THR A 124 -40.34 8.72 -37.27
N GLU A 125 -41.55 8.17 -37.37
CA GLU A 125 -42.35 7.71 -36.22
C GLU A 125 -41.69 6.53 -35.51
N ILE A 126 -41.13 5.56 -36.26
CA ILE A 126 -40.35 4.44 -35.71
C ILE A 126 -39.07 4.95 -35.02
N ALA A 127 -38.35 5.92 -35.60
CA ALA A 127 -37.17 6.52 -34.99
C ALA A 127 -37.52 7.25 -33.68
N GLN A 128 -38.65 7.95 -33.64
CA GLN A 128 -39.16 8.60 -32.43
C GLN A 128 -39.53 7.57 -31.35
N ILE A 129 -40.28 6.51 -31.70
CA ILE A 129 -40.61 5.42 -30.78
C ILE A 129 -39.34 4.76 -30.22
N ASN A 130 -38.34 4.53 -31.07
CA ASN A 130 -37.06 3.96 -30.64
C ASN A 130 -36.30 4.90 -29.68
N TYR A 131 -36.33 6.21 -29.93
CA TYR A 131 -35.75 7.20 -29.03
C TYR A 131 -36.48 7.24 -27.68
N ASP A 132 -37.81 7.22 -27.67
CA ASP A 132 -38.61 7.24 -26.43
C ASP A 132 -38.42 5.95 -25.60
N ASN A 133 -38.32 4.80 -26.26
CA ASN A 133 -37.94 3.54 -25.63
C ASN A 133 -36.53 3.61 -25.01
N ALA A 134 -35.58 4.22 -25.72
CA ALA A 134 -34.22 4.40 -25.22
C ALA A 134 -34.16 5.37 -24.02
N LEU A 135 -34.96 6.44 -24.01
CA LEU A 135 -35.10 7.35 -22.87
C LEU A 135 -35.68 6.65 -21.64
N THR A 136 -36.74 5.86 -21.82
CA THR A 136 -37.34 5.07 -20.75
C THR A 136 -36.34 4.06 -20.17
N THR A 137 -35.58 3.39 -21.04
CA THR A 137 -34.53 2.46 -20.62
C THR A 137 -33.42 3.16 -19.83
N LEU A 138 -33.02 4.38 -20.24
CA LEU A 138 -32.06 5.20 -19.52
C LEU A 138 -32.58 5.63 -18.14
N GLU A 139 -33.85 6.02 -18.03
CA GLU A 139 -34.47 6.36 -16.76
C GLU A 139 -34.49 5.16 -15.80
N ASN A 140 -34.86 3.98 -16.30
CA ASN A 140 -34.85 2.74 -15.52
C ASN A 140 -33.42 2.36 -15.08
N ALA A 141 -32.42 2.52 -15.96
CA ALA A 141 -31.02 2.31 -15.60
C ALA A 141 -30.56 3.26 -14.48
N LYS A 142 -30.94 4.55 -14.53
CA LYS A 142 -30.65 5.53 -13.47
C LYS A 142 -31.34 5.19 -12.15
N LYS A 143 -32.62 4.78 -12.19
CA LYS A 143 -33.35 4.31 -10.99
C LYS A 143 -32.68 3.09 -10.36
N SER A 144 -32.29 2.12 -11.20
CA SER A 144 -31.55 0.93 -10.78
C SER A 144 -30.22 1.31 -10.11
N TYR A 145 -29.43 2.21 -10.72
CA TYR A 145 -28.21 2.74 -10.13
C TYR A 145 -28.44 3.34 -8.74
N THR A 146 -29.45 4.21 -8.58
CA THR A 146 -29.78 4.81 -7.27
C THR A 146 -30.12 3.73 -6.23
N SER A 147 -30.96 2.76 -6.60
CA SER A 147 -31.32 1.63 -5.74
C SER A 147 -30.09 0.82 -5.31
N THR A 148 -29.21 0.48 -6.26
CA THR A 148 -27.93 -0.20 -6.00
C THR A 148 -27.05 0.60 -5.04
N THR A 149 -26.88 1.90 -5.24
CA THR A 149 -26.06 2.75 -4.35
C THR A 149 -26.63 2.84 -2.93
N ASN A 150 -27.96 2.87 -2.80
CA ASN A 150 -28.62 2.86 -1.49
C ASN A 150 -28.40 1.51 -0.77
N SER A 151 -28.53 0.39 -1.49
CA SER A 151 -28.24 -0.94 -0.94
C SER A 151 -26.78 -1.06 -0.48
N ILE A 152 -25.82 -0.61 -1.30
CA ILE A 152 -24.40 -0.62 -0.94
C ILE A 152 -24.14 0.19 0.35
N ALA A 153 -24.76 1.37 0.48
CA ALA A 153 -24.62 2.21 1.67
C ALA A 153 -25.20 1.52 2.92
N GLN A 154 -26.35 0.85 2.78
CA GLN A 154 -26.97 0.08 3.86
C GLN A 154 -26.09 -1.11 4.28
N ASP A 155 -25.58 -1.88 3.33
CA ASP A 155 -24.70 -3.03 3.58
C ASP A 155 -23.40 -2.61 4.26
N ALA A 156 -22.79 -1.50 3.80
CA ALA A 156 -21.62 -0.92 4.43
C ALA A 156 -21.90 -0.49 5.88
N LYS A 157 -23.06 0.14 6.14
CA LYS A 157 -23.46 0.53 7.49
C LYS A 157 -23.61 -0.68 8.41
N ILE A 158 -24.31 -1.74 7.96
CA ILE A 158 -24.48 -2.98 8.73
C ILE A 158 -23.11 -3.61 9.04
N ALA A 159 -22.22 -3.70 8.05
CA ALA A 159 -20.90 -4.25 8.26
C ALA A 159 -20.05 -3.40 9.23
N SER A 160 -20.16 -2.06 9.21
CA SER A 160 -19.49 -1.20 10.20
C SER A 160 -20.01 -1.38 11.62
N ILE A 161 -21.32 -1.62 11.78
CA ILE A 161 -21.91 -1.96 13.10
C ILE A 161 -21.33 -3.29 13.60
N GLY A 162 -21.12 -4.25 12.70
CA GLY A 162 -20.46 -5.51 13.04
C GLY A 162 -19.05 -5.32 13.62
N VAL A 163 -18.26 -4.39 13.07
CA VAL A 163 -16.93 -4.03 13.59
C VAL A 163 -17.05 -3.39 14.97
N GLU A 164 -17.97 -2.45 15.14
CA GLU A 164 -18.15 -1.75 16.41
C GLU A 164 -18.60 -2.70 17.52
N SER A 165 -19.55 -3.59 17.23
CA SER A 165 -19.98 -4.65 18.15
C SER A 165 -18.82 -5.58 18.53
N ALA A 166 -17.92 -5.92 17.60
CA ALA A 166 -16.74 -6.74 17.90
C ALA A 166 -15.77 -6.02 18.86
N LYS A 167 -15.57 -4.71 18.69
CA LYS A 167 -14.75 -3.89 19.62
C LYS A 167 -15.37 -3.82 21.01
N LEU A 168 -16.67 -3.57 21.11
CA LEU A 168 -17.37 -3.55 22.39
C LEU A 168 -17.27 -4.91 23.10
N ASN A 169 -17.38 -6.01 22.36
CA ASN A 169 -17.20 -7.35 22.93
C ASN A 169 -15.77 -7.56 23.48
N TYR A 170 -14.76 -7.04 22.81
CA TYR A 170 -13.38 -7.07 23.29
C TYR A 170 -13.18 -6.23 24.56
N GLU A 171 -13.73 -5.01 24.61
CA GLU A 171 -13.69 -4.17 25.81
C GLU A 171 -14.40 -4.82 26.99
N ASN A 172 -15.58 -5.41 26.75
CA ASN A 172 -16.31 -6.15 27.77
C ASN A 172 -15.51 -7.36 28.29
N ALA A 173 -14.77 -8.06 27.42
CA ALA A 173 -13.89 -9.15 27.82
C ALA A 173 -12.71 -8.66 28.69
N LEU A 174 -12.12 -7.51 28.38
CA LEU A 174 -11.07 -6.89 29.20
C LEU A 174 -11.59 -6.50 30.59
N ILE A 175 -12.77 -5.87 30.65
CA ILE A 175 -13.41 -5.48 31.92
C ILE A 175 -13.73 -6.74 32.76
N ALA A 176 -14.25 -7.79 32.12
CA ALA A 176 -14.53 -9.06 32.80
C ALA A 176 -13.25 -9.68 33.38
N TYR A 177 -12.15 -9.67 32.64
CA TYR A 177 -10.84 -10.14 33.11
C TYR A 177 -10.33 -9.33 34.32
N GLU A 178 -10.42 -7.99 34.26
CA GLU A 178 -9.99 -7.13 35.36
C GLU A 178 -10.82 -7.36 36.63
N ASN A 179 -12.15 -7.44 36.50
CA ASN A 179 -13.04 -7.69 37.62
C ASN A 179 -12.81 -9.08 38.24
N LEU A 180 -12.57 -10.10 37.40
CA LEU A 180 -12.21 -11.43 37.86
C LEU A 180 -10.89 -11.40 38.64
N GLY A 181 -9.87 -10.69 38.15
CA GLY A 181 -8.59 -10.52 38.86
C GLY A 181 -8.77 -9.93 40.26
N LYS A 182 -9.55 -8.84 40.39
CA LYS A 182 -9.86 -8.22 41.69
C LYS A 182 -10.59 -9.17 42.64
N LEU A 183 -11.58 -9.91 42.12
CA LEU A 183 -12.34 -10.88 42.91
C LEU A 183 -11.45 -12.00 43.44
N LEU A 184 -10.58 -12.56 42.59
CA LEU A 184 -9.65 -13.62 42.97
C LEU A 184 -8.63 -13.14 43.99
N GLU A 185 -8.11 -11.91 43.84
CA GLU A 185 -7.21 -11.31 44.83
C GLU A 185 -7.87 -11.21 46.21
N GLU A 186 -9.13 -10.78 46.27
CA GLU A 186 -9.90 -10.67 47.51
C GLU A 186 -10.19 -12.05 48.15
N GLN A 187 -10.53 -13.04 47.33
CA GLN A 187 -10.72 -14.42 47.80
C GLN A 187 -9.41 -15.03 48.33
N THR A 188 -8.30 -14.87 47.60
CA THR A 188 -6.97 -15.34 48.02
C THR A 188 -6.53 -14.66 49.31
N ARG A 189 -6.77 -13.35 49.44
CA ARG A 189 -6.48 -12.61 50.69
C ARG A 189 -7.28 -13.18 51.87
N SER A 190 -8.58 -13.44 51.67
CA SER A 190 -9.44 -14.02 52.70
C SER A 190 -8.99 -15.43 53.11
N ALA A 191 -8.60 -16.26 52.13
CA ALA A 191 -8.05 -17.59 52.40
C ALA A 191 -6.71 -17.54 53.17
N LYS A 192 -5.82 -16.59 52.83
CA LYS A 192 -4.56 -16.36 53.58
C LYS A 192 -4.81 -15.96 55.03
N ILE A 193 -5.82 -15.12 55.29
CA ILE A 193 -6.26 -14.79 56.65
C ILE A 193 -6.76 -16.04 57.38
N GLY A 194 -7.51 -16.92 56.70
CA GLY A 194 -7.93 -18.21 57.24
C GLY A 194 -6.77 -19.12 57.64
N VAL A 195 -5.73 -19.21 56.81
CA VAL A 195 -4.50 -19.95 57.12
C VAL A 195 -3.81 -19.37 58.37
N GLN A 196 -3.67 -18.05 58.45
CA GLN A 196 -3.09 -17.40 59.63
C GLN A 196 -3.88 -17.70 60.90
N ALA A 197 -5.22 -17.60 60.84
CA ALA A 197 -6.08 -17.93 61.98
C ALA A 197 -5.89 -19.39 62.44
N ALA A 198 -5.81 -20.35 61.51
CA ALA A 198 -5.54 -21.75 61.83
C ALA A 198 -4.15 -21.95 62.46
N GLN A 199 -3.13 -21.24 61.98
CA GLN A 199 -1.78 -21.28 62.55
C GLN A 199 -1.73 -20.73 63.98
N LEU A 200 -2.45 -19.62 64.25
CA LEU A 200 -2.60 -19.08 65.60
C LEU A 200 -3.33 -20.06 66.52
N ALA A 201 -4.35 -20.76 66.02
CA ALA A 201 -5.07 -21.78 66.78
C ALA A 201 -4.16 -22.98 67.13
N LEU A 202 -3.30 -23.41 66.19
CA LEU A 202 -2.30 -24.44 66.45
C LEU A 202 -1.30 -24.02 67.52
N GLN A 203 -0.79 -22.79 67.44
CA GLN A 203 0.11 -22.26 68.46
C GLN A 203 -0.56 -22.25 69.84
N ALA A 204 -1.80 -21.76 69.93
CA ALA A 204 -2.54 -21.74 71.19
C ALA A 204 -2.79 -23.15 71.74
N ALA A 205 -3.08 -24.14 70.88
CA ALA A 205 -3.23 -25.53 71.28
C ALA A 205 -1.92 -26.13 71.81
N GLN A 206 -0.78 -25.82 71.18
CA GLN A 206 0.54 -26.27 71.62
C GLN A 206 0.92 -25.66 72.98
N GLU A 207 0.64 -24.37 73.18
CA GLU A 207 0.83 -23.69 74.46
C GLU A 207 -0.07 -24.31 75.55
N ALA A 208 -1.33 -24.63 75.23
CA ALA A 208 -2.23 -25.30 76.16
C ALA A 208 -1.74 -26.71 76.55
N TYR A 209 -1.21 -27.48 75.60
CA TYR A 209 -0.60 -28.79 75.87
C TYR A 209 0.61 -28.66 76.79
N PHE A 210 1.55 -27.75 76.48
CA PHE A 210 2.74 -27.54 77.31
C PHE A 210 2.38 -27.10 78.73
N ASN A 211 1.39 -26.20 78.87
CA ASN A 211 0.94 -25.74 80.18
C ASN A 211 0.26 -26.87 80.97
N ALA A 212 -0.54 -27.72 80.32
CA ALA A 212 -1.18 -28.87 80.97
C ALA A 212 -0.12 -29.84 81.52
N ASP A 213 0.85 -30.23 80.69
CA ASP A 213 1.95 -31.14 81.04
C ASP A 213 2.77 -30.62 82.24
N ALA A 214 3.10 -29.32 82.25
CA ALA A 214 3.79 -28.70 83.37
C ALA A 214 2.95 -28.67 84.66
N THR A 215 1.64 -28.43 84.56
CA THR A 215 0.75 -28.39 85.75
C THR A 215 0.48 -29.76 86.35
N THR A 216 0.47 -30.82 85.53
CA THR A 216 0.28 -32.20 86.00
C THR A 216 1.43 -32.64 86.90
N ASP A 217 2.67 -32.32 86.54
CA ASP A 217 3.86 -32.64 87.36
C ASP A 217 3.88 -31.89 88.69
N ILE A 218 3.51 -30.61 88.70
CA ILE A 218 3.45 -29.80 89.92
C ILE A 218 2.36 -30.34 90.86
N THR A 219 1.18 -30.64 90.32
CA THR A 219 0.05 -31.14 91.12
C THR A 219 0.38 -32.50 91.73
N LEU A 220 0.98 -33.41 90.95
CA LEU A 220 1.42 -34.71 91.45
C LEU A 220 2.40 -34.57 92.62
N ASN A 221 3.45 -33.78 92.44
CA ASN A 221 4.49 -33.61 93.45
C ASN A 221 3.94 -33.02 94.75
N ASN A 222 3.05 -32.02 94.66
CA ASN A 222 2.41 -31.44 95.83
C ASN A 222 1.52 -32.47 96.56
N THR A 223 0.77 -33.30 95.84
CA THR A 223 -0.07 -34.34 96.45
C THR A 223 0.76 -35.48 97.04
N LEU A 224 1.88 -35.86 96.42
CA LEU A 224 2.84 -36.80 97.01
C LEU A 224 3.45 -36.26 98.31
N ASP A 225 3.86 -34.98 98.33
CA ASP A 225 4.39 -34.34 99.55
C ASP A 225 3.35 -34.31 100.69
N GLN A 226 2.10 -33.98 100.38
CA GLN A 226 1.00 -34.02 101.35
C GLN A 226 0.73 -35.44 101.86
N SER A 227 0.87 -36.44 100.99
CA SER A 227 0.70 -37.86 101.34
C SER A 227 1.79 -38.31 102.30
N LEU A 228 3.06 -38.05 101.97
CA LEU A 228 4.19 -38.36 102.83
C LEU A 228 4.11 -37.64 104.18
N SER A 229 3.73 -36.35 104.20
CA SER A 229 3.54 -35.60 105.45
C SER A 229 2.43 -36.19 106.33
N SER A 230 1.34 -36.67 105.73
CA SER A 230 0.23 -37.30 106.46
C SER A 230 0.63 -38.66 107.03
N ILE A 231 1.42 -39.44 106.27
CA ILE A 231 2.01 -40.70 106.73
C ILE A 231 2.95 -40.44 107.91
N THR A 232 3.89 -39.50 107.80
CA THR A 232 4.82 -39.17 108.91
C THR A 232 4.08 -38.77 110.19
N SER A 233 3.03 -37.95 110.06
CA SER A 233 2.22 -37.52 111.20
C SER A 233 1.51 -38.71 111.86
N THR A 234 1.06 -39.66 111.04
CA THR A 234 0.40 -40.89 111.51
C THR A 234 1.38 -41.84 112.18
N LEU A 235 2.55 -42.07 111.58
CA LEU A 235 3.61 -42.89 112.15
C LEU A 235 4.03 -42.37 113.53
N SER A 236 4.11 -41.04 113.71
CA SER A 236 4.37 -40.44 115.02
C SER A 236 3.26 -40.69 116.05
N LEU A 237 2.00 -40.77 115.62
CA LEU A 237 0.87 -41.13 116.50
C LEU A 237 0.89 -42.61 116.87
N ILE A 238 1.26 -43.48 115.93
CA ILE A 238 1.43 -44.93 116.17
C ILE A 238 2.55 -45.16 117.18
N ASP A 239 3.71 -44.53 116.99
CA ASP A 239 4.85 -44.56 117.93
C ASP A 239 4.41 -44.15 119.36
N SER A 240 3.67 -43.05 119.47
CA SER A 240 3.11 -42.58 120.75
C SER A 240 2.07 -43.53 121.35
N SER A 241 1.40 -44.32 120.50
CA SER A 241 0.37 -45.29 120.93
C SER A 241 1.00 -46.57 121.45
N VAL A 242 2.05 -47.07 120.78
CA VAL A 242 2.89 -48.18 121.27
C VAL A 242 3.50 -47.81 122.62
N ASP A 243 4.08 -46.61 122.75
CA ASP A 243 4.60 -46.11 124.05
C ASP A 243 3.52 -46.12 125.15
N ALA A 244 2.28 -45.77 124.82
CA ALA A 244 1.18 -45.76 125.78
C ALA A 244 0.77 -47.19 126.21
N ILE A 245 0.77 -48.14 125.28
CA ILE A 245 0.51 -49.57 125.53
C ILE A 245 1.65 -50.16 126.40
N ASP A 246 2.90 -49.88 126.06
CA ASP A 246 4.06 -50.35 126.82
C ASP A 246 4.08 -49.79 128.24
N ASN A 247 3.65 -48.54 128.44
CA ASN A 247 3.46 -47.97 129.77
C ASN A 247 2.41 -48.75 130.59
N LEU A 248 1.30 -49.17 129.97
CA LEU A 248 0.29 -50.01 130.63
C LEU A 248 0.87 -51.37 131.02
N LEU A 249 1.58 -52.03 130.10
CA LEU A 249 2.24 -53.32 130.33
C LEU A 249 3.31 -53.23 131.44
N GLY A 250 4.07 -52.13 131.51
CA GLY A 250 5.02 -51.86 132.59
C GLY A 250 4.36 -51.70 133.97
N MET A 251 3.06 -51.41 134.03
CA MET A 251 2.28 -51.28 135.26
C MET A 251 1.57 -52.58 135.67
N GLN A 252 1.83 -53.72 135.02
CA GLN A 252 1.12 -54.99 135.21
C GLN A 252 0.95 -55.42 136.68
N SER A 253 1.95 -55.19 137.53
CA SER A 253 1.91 -55.52 138.97
C SER A 253 0.88 -54.73 139.78
N THR A 254 0.27 -53.69 139.21
CA THR A 254 -0.67 -52.77 139.86
C THR A 254 -2.10 -52.85 139.35
N LEU A 255 -2.38 -53.64 138.30
CA LEU A 255 -3.71 -53.75 137.69
C LEU A 255 -4.70 -54.51 138.60
N GLY A 256 -4.31 -55.65 139.19
CA GLY A 256 -5.17 -56.45 140.09
C GLY A 256 -6.49 -56.91 139.46
N GLY A 257 -7.38 -57.56 140.22
CA GLY A 257 -8.77 -57.79 139.79
C GLY A 257 -8.97 -58.96 138.80
N SER A 258 -9.97 -58.82 137.91
CA SER A 258 -10.40 -59.85 136.94
C SER A 258 -9.56 -59.89 135.65
N VAL A 259 -8.54 -59.04 135.52
CA VAL A 259 -7.65 -59.00 134.35
C VAL A 259 -6.88 -60.32 134.22
N SER A 260 -7.06 -61.02 133.09
CA SER A 260 -6.38 -62.29 132.84
C SER A 260 -4.93 -62.08 132.40
N SER A 261 -4.03 -62.97 132.80
CA SER A 261 -2.68 -63.03 132.24
C SER A 261 -2.68 -63.31 130.73
N SER A 262 -3.75 -63.90 130.19
CA SER A 262 -3.92 -64.08 128.74
C SER A 262 -4.06 -62.75 128.02
N ASP A 263 -4.82 -61.81 128.58
CA ASP A 263 -5.17 -60.56 127.89
C ASP A 263 -3.95 -59.62 127.87
N LEU A 264 -3.17 -59.64 128.94
CA LEU A 264 -1.89 -58.93 129.02
C LEU A 264 -0.82 -59.52 128.08
N ASN A 265 -0.75 -60.84 127.94
CA ASN A 265 0.17 -61.47 126.99
C ASN A 265 -0.25 -61.20 125.54
N ASN A 266 -1.55 -61.27 125.24
CA ASN A 266 -2.05 -60.95 123.90
C ASN A 266 -1.79 -59.49 123.54
N LEU A 267 -2.00 -58.55 124.48
CA LEU A 267 -1.70 -57.14 124.25
C LEU A 267 -0.19 -56.89 124.09
N GLN A 268 0.65 -57.64 124.80
CA GLN A 268 2.10 -57.59 124.60
C GLN A 268 2.50 -58.09 123.21
N ASP A 269 1.96 -59.23 122.79
CA ASP A 269 2.20 -59.79 121.45
C ASP A 269 1.76 -58.80 120.36
N TYR A 270 0.60 -58.15 120.53
CA TYR A 270 0.14 -57.09 119.63
C TYR A 270 1.05 -55.85 119.64
N SER A 271 1.52 -55.40 120.81
CA SER A 271 2.44 -54.26 120.91
C SER A 271 3.75 -54.54 120.16
N GLU A 272 4.31 -55.74 120.32
CA GLU A 272 5.52 -56.17 119.62
C GLU A 272 5.30 -56.29 118.10
N GLU A 273 4.17 -56.83 117.66
CA GLU A 273 3.81 -56.92 116.24
C GLU A 273 3.66 -55.52 115.61
N ILE A 274 2.89 -54.63 116.24
CA ILE A 274 2.71 -53.24 115.79
C ILE A 274 4.04 -52.48 115.74
N PHE A 275 4.92 -52.67 116.72
CA PHE A 275 6.23 -52.01 116.73
C PHE A 275 7.13 -52.49 115.59
N ASN A 276 7.14 -53.80 115.31
CA ASN A 276 7.91 -54.35 114.18
C ASN A 276 7.38 -53.83 112.85
N ASP A 277 6.06 -53.85 112.65
CA ASP A 277 5.42 -53.32 111.44
C ASP A 277 5.65 -51.81 111.30
N TYR A 278 5.65 -51.06 112.40
CA TYR A 278 6.01 -49.64 112.40
C TYR A 278 7.46 -49.40 111.95
N VAL A 279 8.42 -50.21 112.41
CA VAL A 279 9.83 -50.09 112.01
C VAL A 279 9.99 -50.38 110.52
N ASP A 280 9.38 -51.46 110.03
CA ASP A 280 9.42 -51.84 108.61
C ASP A 280 8.80 -50.74 107.74
N LEU A 281 7.64 -50.22 108.14
CA LEU A 281 6.93 -49.15 107.43
C LEU A 281 7.68 -47.81 107.46
N LYS A 282 8.46 -47.55 108.52
CA LYS A 282 9.30 -46.36 108.64
C LYS A 282 10.52 -46.43 107.73
N ASP A 283 11.10 -47.61 107.57
CA ASP A 283 12.18 -47.84 106.59
C ASP A 283 11.63 -47.69 105.17
N GLU A 284 10.47 -48.29 104.88
CA GLU A 284 9.78 -48.10 103.60
C GLU A 284 9.49 -46.61 103.33
N TYR A 285 9.03 -45.86 104.34
CA TYR A 285 8.81 -44.41 104.22
C TYR A 285 10.03 -43.65 103.71
N TYR A 286 11.24 -43.94 104.20
CA TYR A 286 12.44 -43.24 103.76
C TYR A 286 12.81 -43.57 102.32
N ASP A 287 12.60 -44.82 101.90
CA ASP A 287 12.79 -45.25 100.52
C ASP A 287 11.80 -44.54 99.58
N VAL A 288 10.51 -44.52 99.94
CA VAL A 288 9.47 -43.84 99.17
C VAL A 288 9.66 -42.32 99.15
N GLN A 289 10.10 -41.72 100.25
CA GLN A 289 10.40 -40.28 100.32
C GLN A 289 11.53 -39.90 99.33
N GLY A 290 12.52 -40.78 99.17
CA GLY A 290 13.62 -40.60 98.22
C GLY A 290 13.21 -40.82 96.77
N SER A 291 12.40 -41.84 96.49
CA SER A 291 11.94 -42.17 95.13
C SER A 291 10.86 -41.21 94.63
N ARG A 292 10.00 -40.72 95.53
CA ARG A 292 8.77 -39.97 95.24
C ARG A 292 7.90 -40.66 94.18
N ASP A 293 7.92 -41.99 94.16
CA ASP A 293 7.11 -42.77 93.22
C ASP A 293 5.65 -42.83 93.67
N LEU A 294 4.73 -42.69 92.70
CA LEU A 294 3.30 -42.68 92.93
C LEU A 294 2.77 -44.02 93.46
N ASN A 295 3.25 -45.14 92.93
CA ASN A 295 2.78 -46.45 93.34
C ASN A 295 3.36 -46.82 94.70
N ASP A 296 4.64 -46.53 94.92
CA ASP A 296 5.28 -46.74 96.23
C ASP A 296 4.56 -45.92 97.32
N THR A 297 4.22 -44.66 97.05
CA THR A 297 3.46 -43.82 97.99
C THR A 297 2.05 -44.36 98.25
N LYS A 298 1.39 -44.96 97.25
CA LYS A 298 0.07 -45.59 97.43
C LYS A 298 0.14 -46.84 98.31
N ASN A 299 1.17 -47.67 98.11
CA ASN A 299 1.39 -48.88 98.90
C ASN A 299 1.65 -48.49 100.35
N LEU A 300 2.62 -47.61 100.58
CA LEU A 300 2.96 -47.08 101.91
C LEU A 300 1.73 -46.50 102.63
N LEU A 301 0.87 -45.78 101.92
CA LEU A 301 -0.35 -45.21 102.49
C LEU A 301 -1.41 -46.27 102.84
N SER A 302 -1.49 -47.35 102.05
CA SER A 302 -2.33 -48.52 102.34
C SER A 302 -1.82 -49.27 103.58
N ASP A 303 -0.51 -49.47 103.67
CA ASP A 303 0.10 -50.20 104.78
C ASP A 303 0.04 -49.38 106.08
N THR A 304 0.21 -48.06 105.99
CA THR A 304 -0.05 -47.14 107.11
C THR A 304 -1.50 -47.20 107.61
N LEU A 305 -2.48 -47.33 106.70
CA LEU A 305 -3.89 -47.44 107.07
C LEU A 305 -4.20 -48.76 107.80
N ASN A 306 -3.57 -49.86 107.38
CA ASN A 306 -3.68 -51.15 108.07
C ASN A 306 -3.08 -51.06 109.47
N LEU A 307 -1.86 -50.52 109.60
CA LEU A 307 -1.18 -50.39 110.89
C LEU A 307 -1.92 -49.49 111.88
N ILE A 308 -2.60 -48.44 111.42
CA ILE A 308 -3.50 -47.66 112.28
C ILE A 308 -4.60 -48.55 112.85
N GLU A 309 -5.23 -49.40 112.04
CA GLU A 309 -6.33 -50.26 112.48
C GLU A 309 -5.88 -51.22 113.57
N ASP A 310 -4.72 -51.85 113.39
CA ASP A 310 -4.11 -52.73 114.39
C ASP A 310 -3.77 -51.96 115.68
N THR A 311 -3.20 -50.75 115.54
CA THR A 311 -2.90 -49.86 116.68
C THR A 311 -4.15 -49.44 117.44
N GLN A 312 -5.26 -49.14 116.74
CA GLN A 312 -6.53 -48.78 117.35
C GLN A 312 -7.13 -49.96 118.12
N ASN A 313 -7.06 -51.17 117.55
CA ASN A 313 -7.51 -52.40 118.21
C ASN A 313 -6.71 -52.65 119.50
N ALA A 314 -5.38 -52.54 119.44
CA ALA A 314 -4.53 -52.72 120.61
C ALA A 314 -4.76 -51.66 121.71
N LEU A 315 -4.95 -50.39 121.32
CA LEU A 315 -5.34 -49.34 122.28
C LEU A 315 -6.70 -49.61 122.92
N GLN A 316 -7.66 -50.13 122.15
CA GLN A 316 -8.98 -50.49 122.66
C GLN A 316 -8.88 -51.67 123.64
N ASP A 317 -8.12 -52.71 123.31
CA ASP A 317 -7.85 -53.85 124.18
C ASP A 317 -7.18 -53.40 125.49
N GLY A 318 -6.18 -52.51 125.40
CA GLY A 318 -5.54 -51.96 126.59
C GLY A 318 -6.46 -51.07 127.42
N LYS A 319 -7.42 -50.37 126.80
CA LYS A 319 -8.47 -49.64 127.53
C LYS A 319 -9.41 -50.61 128.25
N ASP A 320 -9.82 -51.69 127.60
CA ASP A 320 -10.68 -52.71 128.21
C ASP A 320 -9.98 -53.37 129.41
N ILE A 321 -8.67 -53.61 129.32
CA ILE A 321 -7.84 -54.06 130.45
C ILE A 321 -7.83 -53.05 131.61
N ILE A 322 -7.73 -51.75 131.34
CA ILE A 322 -7.81 -50.71 132.37
C ILE A 322 -9.19 -50.72 133.04
N ASP A 323 -10.26 -50.82 132.25
CA ASP A 323 -11.64 -50.80 132.73
C ASP A 323 -11.97 -52.06 133.59
N ASP A 324 -11.34 -53.21 133.30
CA ASP A 324 -11.47 -54.47 134.06
C ASP A 324 -10.54 -54.61 135.29
N SER A 325 -9.66 -53.61 135.53
CA SER A 325 -8.71 -53.60 136.65
C SER A 325 -9.39 -53.44 138.04
N GLU A 326 -8.70 -53.82 139.13
CA GLU A 326 -9.26 -53.76 140.50
C GLU A 326 -9.58 -52.32 140.94
N ASN A 327 -8.82 -51.34 140.43
CA ASN A 327 -9.03 -49.91 140.71
C ASN A 327 -8.73 -49.04 139.47
N PRO A 328 -9.67 -48.94 138.51
CA PRO A 328 -9.48 -48.21 137.25
C PRO A 328 -9.12 -46.72 137.44
N GLY A 329 -9.51 -46.12 138.57
CA GLY A 329 -9.21 -44.72 138.89
C GLY A 329 -7.72 -44.40 138.99
N ASN A 330 -6.88 -45.38 139.34
CA ASN A 330 -5.42 -45.23 139.38
C ASN A 330 -4.79 -45.02 137.99
N PHE A 331 -5.51 -45.39 136.93
CA PHE A 331 -5.07 -45.31 135.54
C PHE A 331 -5.78 -44.19 134.77
N SER A 332 -6.50 -43.30 135.46
CA SER A 332 -7.32 -42.25 134.84
C SER A 332 -6.55 -41.37 133.83
N SER A 333 -5.29 -41.04 134.11
CA SER A 333 -4.42 -40.28 133.19
C SER A 333 -4.08 -41.06 131.92
N LEU A 334 -3.77 -42.36 132.06
CA LEU A 334 -3.45 -43.25 130.94
C LEU A 334 -4.70 -43.55 130.10
N ASN A 335 -5.85 -43.78 130.73
CA ASN A 335 -7.13 -43.96 130.05
C ASN A 335 -7.51 -42.68 129.25
N VAL A 336 -7.29 -41.49 129.81
CA VAL A 336 -7.45 -40.22 129.06
C VAL A 336 -6.49 -40.15 127.87
N SER A 337 -5.23 -40.60 128.04
CA SER A 337 -4.26 -40.68 126.95
C SER A 337 -4.73 -41.61 125.83
N PHE A 338 -5.22 -42.81 126.18
CA PHE A 338 -5.72 -43.80 125.22
C PHE A 338 -6.91 -43.26 124.44
N ASN A 339 -7.89 -42.65 125.13
CA ASN A 339 -9.02 -42.00 124.47
C ASN A 339 -8.59 -40.87 123.52
N THR A 340 -7.56 -40.10 123.90
CA THR A 340 -7.01 -39.03 123.07
C THR A 340 -6.29 -39.58 121.84
N LEU A 341 -5.51 -40.65 122.00
CA LEU A 341 -4.79 -41.32 120.91
C LEU A 341 -5.75 -42.02 119.95
N LEU A 342 -6.75 -42.75 120.45
CA LEU A 342 -7.82 -43.35 119.62
C LEU A 342 -8.52 -42.30 118.77
N ALA A 343 -8.93 -41.17 119.38
CA ALA A 343 -9.55 -40.07 118.64
C ALA A 343 -8.60 -39.41 117.61
N SER A 344 -7.30 -39.30 117.94
CA SER A 344 -6.28 -38.75 117.04
C SER A 344 -5.97 -39.69 115.87
N LEU A 345 -5.92 -41.00 116.11
CA LEU A 345 -5.75 -42.04 115.10
C LEU A 345 -6.97 -42.12 114.19
N ASP A 346 -8.20 -42.01 114.72
CA ASP A 346 -9.42 -41.91 113.92
C ASP A 346 -9.39 -40.70 112.99
N GLN A 347 -8.96 -39.55 113.50
CA GLN A 347 -8.79 -38.35 112.69
C GLN A 347 -7.72 -38.55 111.61
N SER A 348 -6.58 -39.18 111.95
CA SER A 348 -5.50 -39.47 111.01
C SER A 348 -5.91 -40.47 109.93
N LYS A 349 -6.63 -41.53 110.31
CA LYS A 349 -7.20 -42.55 109.40
C LYS A 349 -8.11 -41.90 108.36
N ASN A 350 -9.02 -41.04 108.80
CA ASN A 350 -9.88 -40.27 107.90
C ASN A 350 -9.07 -39.33 106.99
N GLY A 351 -8.03 -38.69 107.53
CA GLY A 351 -7.09 -37.85 106.78
C GLY A 351 -6.35 -38.63 105.68
N LEU A 352 -5.85 -39.82 105.99
CA LEU A 352 -5.19 -40.70 105.04
C LEU A 352 -6.15 -41.22 103.98
N TYR A 353 -7.39 -41.58 104.32
CA TYR A 353 -8.39 -41.95 103.30
C TYR A 353 -8.67 -40.82 102.31
N MET A 354 -8.82 -39.58 102.79
CA MET A 354 -8.98 -38.42 101.90
C MET A 354 -7.74 -38.20 101.03
N THR A 355 -6.56 -38.41 101.60
CA THR A 355 -5.29 -38.26 100.88
C THR A 355 -5.12 -39.33 99.81
N ASN A 356 -5.49 -40.59 100.09
CA ASN A 356 -5.52 -41.67 99.12
C ASN A 356 -6.45 -41.34 97.93
N GLN A 357 -7.67 -40.87 98.23
CA GLN A 357 -8.63 -40.45 97.20
C GLN A 357 -8.09 -39.29 96.36
N SER A 358 -7.45 -38.30 97.00
CA SER A 358 -6.80 -37.18 96.31
C SER A 358 -5.71 -37.68 95.36
N LEU A 359 -4.82 -38.55 95.84
CA LEU A 359 -3.72 -39.12 95.05
C LEU A 359 -4.22 -39.96 93.86
N GLN A 360 -5.28 -40.74 94.04
CA GLN A 360 -5.95 -41.46 92.95
C GLN A 360 -6.56 -40.51 91.91
N SER A 361 -7.23 -39.44 92.37
CA SER A 361 -7.83 -38.45 91.47
C SER A 361 -6.79 -37.69 90.64
N VAL A 362 -5.66 -37.32 91.24
CA VAL A 362 -4.55 -36.65 90.55
C VAL A 362 -3.88 -37.59 89.56
N ALA A 363 -3.68 -38.87 89.91
CA ALA A 363 -3.14 -39.87 89.00
C ALA A 363 -3.97 -40.02 87.71
N ILE A 364 -5.30 -40.05 87.85
CA ILE A 364 -6.22 -40.15 86.70
C ILE A 364 -6.21 -38.85 85.88
N ASN A 365 -6.30 -37.69 86.54
CA ASN A 365 -6.33 -36.39 85.86
C ASN A 365 -5.02 -36.10 85.13
N ASN A 366 -3.88 -36.51 85.68
CA ASN A 366 -2.57 -36.35 85.07
C ASN A 366 -2.38 -37.15 83.79
N GLN A 367 -3.11 -38.26 83.63
CA GLN A 367 -3.11 -39.02 82.38
C GLN A 367 -4.05 -38.39 81.35
N LEU A 368 -5.25 -37.97 81.76
CA LEU A 368 -6.29 -37.49 80.85
C LEU A 368 -6.06 -36.06 80.32
N GLN A 369 -5.49 -35.15 81.11
CA GLN A 369 -5.29 -33.75 80.69
C GLN A 369 -4.31 -33.59 79.50
N PRO A 370 -3.12 -34.20 79.52
CA PRO A 370 -2.18 -34.11 78.40
C PRO A 370 -2.71 -34.79 77.13
N GLU A 371 -3.40 -35.93 77.23
CA GLU A 371 -4.01 -36.61 76.07
C GLU A 371 -5.10 -35.76 75.40
N GLY A 372 -5.97 -35.13 76.20
CA GLY A 372 -7.01 -34.24 75.68
C GLY A 372 -6.45 -33.00 74.98
N THR A 373 -5.40 -32.41 75.53
CA THR A 373 -4.74 -31.25 74.92
C THR A 373 -3.90 -31.61 73.69
N LEU A 374 -3.27 -32.80 73.67
CA LEU A 374 -2.59 -33.35 72.49
C LEU A 374 -3.56 -33.57 71.32
N THR A 375 -4.74 -34.13 71.60
CA THR A 375 -5.82 -34.25 70.60
C THR A 375 -6.21 -32.86 70.05
N GLY A 376 -6.24 -31.83 70.90
CA GLY A 376 -6.42 -30.43 70.49
C GLY A 376 -5.36 -29.94 69.50
N VAL A 377 -4.08 -30.27 69.74
CA VAL A 377 -2.97 -29.95 68.83
C VAL A 377 -3.14 -30.65 67.48
N GLU A 378 -3.46 -31.94 67.48
CA GLU A 378 -3.67 -32.73 66.26
C GLU A 378 -4.81 -32.16 65.41
N MET A 379 -5.94 -31.79 66.02
CA MET A 379 -7.05 -31.14 65.33
C MET A 379 -6.65 -29.79 64.74
N ALA A 380 -5.92 -28.96 65.49
CA ALA A 380 -5.45 -27.67 64.99
C ALA A 380 -4.45 -27.83 63.83
N GLN A 381 -3.60 -28.85 63.88
CA GLN A 381 -2.67 -29.18 62.79
C GLN A 381 -3.42 -29.63 61.52
N GLN A 382 -4.49 -30.42 61.68
CA GLN A 382 -5.37 -30.78 60.57
C GLN A 382 -6.08 -29.56 59.98
N GLN A 383 -6.54 -28.62 60.81
CA GLN A 383 -7.16 -27.37 60.35
C GLN A 383 -6.19 -26.51 59.52
N VAL A 384 -4.93 -26.38 59.95
CA VAL A 384 -3.89 -25.68 59.16
C VAL A 384 -3.69 -26.34 57.81
N THR A 385 -3.59 -27.68 57.78
CA THR A 385 -3.40 -28.44 56.55
C THR A 385 -4.58 -28.26 55.59
N ALA A 386 -5.81 -28.32 56.10
CA ALA A 386 -7.02 -28.09 55.31
C ALA A 386 -7.07 -26.66 54.74
N ALA A 387 -6.73 -25.65 55.55
CA ALA A 387 -6.71 -24.24 55.11
C ALA A 387 -5.67 -24.00 54.01
N LEU A 388 -4.47 -24.60 54.13
CA LEU A 388 -3.43 -24.52 53.09
C LEU A 388 -3.86 -25.22 51.79
N GLN A 389 -4.49 -26.39 51.89
CA GLN A 389 -5.01 -27.10 50.72
C GLN A 389 -6.09 -26.30 50.00
N GLN A 390 -7.01 -25.68 50.76
CA GLN A 390 -8.04 -24.80 50.21
C GLN A 390 -7.44 -23.58 49.52
N LEU A 391 -6.45 -22.92 50.13
CA LEU A 391 -5.73 -21.79 49.52
C LEU A 391 -5.08 -22.21 48.19
N LYS A 392 -4.38 -23.35 48.16
CA LYS A 392 -3.74 -23.87 46.95
C LYS A 392 -4.77 -24.14 45.84
N GLN A 393 -5.87 -24.81 46.18
CA GLN A 393 -6.95 -25.10 45.21
C GLN A 393 -7.57 -23.81 44.65
N LEU A 394 -7.73 -22.79 45.50
CA LEU A 394 -8.24 -21.48 45.09
C LEU A 394 -7.28 -20.77 44.13
N GLU A 395 -5.97 -20.79 44.41
CA GLU A 395 -4.94 -20.19 43.53
C GLU A 395 -4.88 -20.91 42.18
N GLU A 396 -4.88 -22.25 42.16
CA GLU A 396 -4.88 -23.05 40.92
C GLU A 396 -6.16 -22.83 40.10
N SER A 397 -7.34 -22.85 40.74
CA SER A 397 -8.61 -22.60 40.07
C SER A 397 -8.70 -21.15 39.56
N GLY A 398 -8.25 -20.18 40.37
CA GLY A 398 -8.22 -18.77 39.99
C GLY A 398 -7.33 -18.52 38.77
N GLN A 399 -6.15 -19.13 38.72
CA GLN A 399 -5.28 -19.03 37.55
C GLN A 399 -5.94 -19.60 36.29
N ALA A 400 -6.55 -20.79 36.39
CA ALA A 400 -7.28 -21.38 35.27
C ALA A 400 -8.44 -20.49 34.78
N GLN A 401 -9.15 -19.81 35.70
CA GLN A 401 -10.21 -18.86 35.35
C GLN A 401 -9.65 -17.64 34.61
N LEU A 402 -8.50 -17.09 35.06
CA LEU A 402 -7.82 -15.99 34.36
C LEU A 402 -7.35 -16.39 32.97
N ASP A 403 -6.78 -17.59 32.81
CA ASP A 403 -6.34 -18.10 31.51
C ASP A 403 -7.51 -18.24 30.53
N ASN A 404 -8.65 -18.73 31.01
CA ASN A 404 -9.88 -18.82 30.22
C ASN A 404 -10.42 -17.43 29.82
N ALA A 405 -10.39 -16.45 30.74
CA ALA A 405 -10.79 -15.08 30.45
C ALA A 405 -9.83 -14.41 29.44
N ASN A 406 -8.53 -14.65 29.55
CA ASN A 406 -7.54 -14.24 28.55
C ASN A 406 -7.78 -14.88 27.18
N HIS A 407 -8.18 -16.15 27.16
CA HIS A 407 -8.56 -16.81 25.91
C HIS A 407 -9.76 -16.11 25.26
N ALA A 408 -10.78 -15.73 26.05
CA ALA A 408 -11.93 -14.98 25.56
C ALA A 408 -11.53 -13.60 24.99
N ILE A 409 -10.59 -12.88 25.62
CA ILE A 409 -10.03 -11.62 25.09
C ILE A 409 -9.40 -11.86 23.71
N ASN A 410 -8.58 -12.91 23.57
CA ASN A 410 -7.92 -13.24 22.31
C ASN A 410 -8.92 -13.61 21.20
N LEU A 411 -9.99 -14.34 21.53
CA LEU A 411 -11.06 -14.64 20.59
C LEU A 411 -11.80 -13.37 20.16
N ALA A 412 -12.11 -12.48 21.11
CA ALA A 412 -12.74 -11.19 20.80
C ALA A 412 -11.84 -10.31 19.92
N ALA A 413 -10.53 -10.29 20.14
CA ALA A 413 -9.58 -9.58 19.29
C ALA A 413 -9.59 -10.12 17.85
N LYS A 414 -9.54 -11.46 17.68
CA LYS A 414 -9.65 -12.09 16.35
C LYS A 414 -10.99 -11.78 15.67
N GLN A 415 -12.06 -11.61 16.44
CA GLN A 415 -13.36 -11.22 15.89
C GLN A 415 -13.34 -9.80 15.33
N ILE A 416 -12.58 -8.86 15.91
CA ILE A 416 -12.39 -7.51 15.35
C ILE A 416 -11.73 -7.61 13.97
N ASP A 417 -10.68 -8.43 13.83
CA ASP A 417 -9.98 -8.61 12.56
C ASP A 417 -10.91 -9.22 11.50
N ALA A 418 -11.65 -10.26 11.88
CA ALA A 418 -12.62 -10.91 11.00
C ALA A 418 -13.72 -9.94 10.54
N SER A 419 -14.31 -9.17 11.47
CA SER A 419 -15.32 -8.16 11.16
C SER A 419 -14.77 -7.01 10.32
N SER A 420 -13.53 -6.58 10.53
CA SER A 420 -12.86 -5.54 9.74
C SER A 420 -12.54 -6.00 8.33
N ALA A 421 -12.11 -7.25 8.18
CA ALA A 421 -11.93 -7.88 6.88
C ALA A 421 -13.26 -8.01 6.12
N GLN A 422 -14.33 -8.41 6.81
CA GLN A 422 -15.67 -8.48 6.24
C GLN A 422 -16.16 -7.09 5.79
N TYR A 423 -15.99 -6.05 6.61
CA TYR A 423 -16.32 -4.67 6.23
C TYR A 423 -15.57 -4.22 4.98
N SER A 424 -14.26 -4.47 4.92
CA SER A 424 -13.42 -4.15 3.76
C SER A 424 -13.87 -4.90 2.51
N ASN A 425 -14.25 -6.18 2.64
CA ASN A 425 -14.79 -6.99 1.55
C ASN A 425 -16.12 -6.44 1.03
N THR A 426 -17.03 -6.02 1.93
CA THR A 426 -18.31 -5.39 1.59
C THR A 426 -18.09 -4.09 0.82
N LEU A 427 -17.17 -3.23 1.26
CA LEU A 427 -16.82 -2.00 0.53
C LEU A 427 -16.26 -2.30 -0.87
N ALA A 428 -15.34 -3.27 -0.98
CA ALA A 428 -14.77 -3.66 -2.26
C ALA A 428 -15.83 -4.20 -3.23
N LYS A 429 -16.70 -5.09 -2.77
CA LYS A 429 -17.84 -5.60 -3.56
C LYS A 429 -18.81 -4.49 -3.95
N GLY A 430 -19.14 -3.59 -3.02
CA GLY A 430 -20.01 -2.46 -3.28
C GLY A 430 -19.42 -1.52 -4.34
N ASN A 431 -18.12 -1.23 -4.30
CA ASN A 431 -17.45 -0.44 -5.33
C ASN A 431 -17.51 -1.11 -6.71
N LEU A 432 -17.30 -2.42 -6.80
CA LEU A 432 -17.44 -3.16 -8.07
C LEU A 432 -18.88 -3.11 -8.60
N GLN A 433 -19.88 -3.28 -7.73
CA GLN A 433 -21.29 -3.17 -8.10
C GLN A 433 -21.65 -1.76 -8.58
N LYS A 434 -21.15 -0.72 -7.91
CA LYS A 434 -21.32 0.67 -8.31
C LYS A 434 -20.73 0.92 -9.70
N VAL A 435 -19.48 0.53 -9.94
CA VAL A 435 -18.82 0.68 -11.26
C VAL A 435 -19.59 -0.07 -12.34
N SER A 436 -20.08 -1.28 -12.06
CA SER A 436 -20.92 -2.04 -13.01
C SER A 436 -22.22 -1.30 -13.34
N ALA A 437 -22.90 -0.75 -12.33
CA ALA A 437 -24.12 0.03 -12.53
C ALA A 437 -23.86 1.36 -13.28
N GLU A 438 -22.73 2.04 -13.01
CA GLU A 438 -22.28 3.22 -13.77
C GLU A 438 -22.02 2.87 -15.24
N ASN A 439 -21.33 1.76 -15.51
CA ASN A 439 -21.09 1.28 -16.87
C ASN A 439 -22.41 0.96 -17.60
N GLN A 440 -23.39 0.38 -16.91
CA GLN A 440 -24.71 0.12 -17.48
C GLN A 440 -25.42 1.42 -17.88
N VAL A 441 -25.42 2.44 -17.00
CA VAL A 441 -25.98 3.76 -17.32
C VAL A 441 -25.25 4.39 -18.50
N SER A 442 -23.91 4.31 -18.54
CA SER A 442 -23.10 4.85 -19.64
C SER A 442 -23.38 4.14 -20.97
N SER A 443 -23.52 2.81 -20.94
CA SER A 443 -23.85 2.00 -22.13
C SER A 443 -25.22 2.37 -22.68
N VAL A 444 -26.25 2.41 -21.82
CA VAL A 444 -27.62 2.78 -22.22
C VAL A 444 -27.67 4.23 -22.71
N LYS A 445 -26.93 5.14 -22.08
CA LYS A 445 -26.81 6.53 -22.56
C LYS A 445 -26.25 6.58 -23.99
N GLY A 446 -25.19 5.81 -24.28
CA GLY A 446 -24.64 5.72 -25.64
C GLY A 446 -25.66 5.21 -26.66
N GLN A 447 -26.50 4.23 -26.28
CA GLN A 447 -27.61 3.76 -27.13
C GLN A 447 -28.68 4.85 -27.34
N THR A 448 -29.00 5.63 -26.30
CA THR A 448 -29.90 6.79 -26.42
C THR A 448 -29.33 7.84 -27.38
N ASP A 449 -28.03 8.13 -27.31
CA ASP A 449 -27.37 9.10 -28.18
C ASP A 449 -27.38 8.63 -29.65
N ILE A 450 -27.20 7.33 -29.91
CA ILE A 450 -27.35 6.73 -31.25
C ILE A 450 -28.79 6.86 -31.75
N ALA A 451 -29.79 6.50 -30.93
CA ALA A 451 -31.20 6.61 -31.30
C ALA A 451 -31.59 8.07 -31.60
N LYS A 452 -31.03 9.02 -30.86
CA LYS A 452 -31.22 10.46 -31.09
C LYS A 452 -30.60 10.92 -32.41
N ALA A 453 -29.41 10.44 -32.76
CA ALA A 453 -28.75 10.77 -34.03
C ALA A 453 -29.56 10.25 -35.23
N SER A 454 -30.12 9.05 -35.14
CA SER A 454 -30.99 8.47 -36.18
C SER A 454 -32.27 9.26 -36.44
N LEU A 455 -32.74 10.07 -35.48
CA LEU A 455 -33.89 10.95 -35.65
C LEU A 455 -33.60 12.14 -36.61
N GLY A 456 -32.32 12.50 -36.84
CA GLY A 456 -31.93 13.70 -37.60
C GLY A 456 -31.68 13.53 -39.11
N GLY A 457 -31.68 12.31 -39.65
CA GLY A 457 -31.20 11.99 -41.01
C GLY A 457 -32.22 12.09 -42.16
N THR A 458 -33.01 13.17 -42.24
CA THR A 458 -34.13 13.27 -43.23
C THR A 458 -34.09 14.48 -44.17
N ILE A 459 -33.11 15.37 -44.05
CA ILE A 459 -33.00 16.59 -44.88
C ILE A 459 -31.60 16.65 -45.50
N LEU A 460 -31.53 16.68 -46.84
CA LEU A 460 -30.28 16.87 -47.57
C LEU A 460 -30.09 18.35 -47.93
N THR A 461 -28.89 18.88 -47.67
CA THR A 461 -28.53 20.29 -47.92
C THR A 461 -27.29 20.40 -48.83
N ALA A 462 -27.12 21.54 -49.50
CA ALA A 462 -25.97 21.80 -50.38
C ALA A 462 -24.67 21.99 -49.59
N PRO A 463 -23.55 21.34 -49.97
CA PRO A 463 -22.30 21.40 -49.23
C PRO A 463 -21.46 22.66 -49.50
N PHE A 464 -21.73 23.37 -50.59
CA PHE A 464 -21.09 24.62 -51.01
C PHE A 464 -21.94 25.35 -52.06
N ASP A 465 -21.63 26.62 -52.33
CA ASP A 465 -22.28 27.42 -53.36
C ASP A 465 -21.96 26.88 -54.77
N GLY A 466 -22.96 26.55 -55.57
CA GLY A 466 -22.74 25.95 -56.87
C GLY A 466 -24.00 25.85 -57.72
N THR A 467 -23.87 25.15 -58.84
CA THR A 467 -24.94 24.86 -59.78
C THR A 467 -25.27 23.37 -59.73
N VAL A 468 -26.55 23.02 -59.76
CA VAL A 468 -26.98 21.62 -59.93
C VAL A 468 -26.59 21.16 -61.34
N LEU A 469 -25.67 20.18 -61.43
CA LEU A 469 -25.23 19.62 -62.71
C LEU A 469 -26.16 18.53 -63.22
N GLU A 470 -26.59 17.66 -62.32
CA GLU A 470 -27.34 16.46 -62.65
C GLU A 470 -28.25 16.13 -61.48
N LYS A 471 -29.53 15.97 -61.77
CA LYS A 471 -30.54 15.45 -60.86
C LYS A 471 -30.76 13.99 -61.23
N ILE A 472 -30.21 13.09 -60.43
CA ILE A 472 -30.18 11.65 -60.71
C ILE A 472 -31.52 11.00 -60.40
N LEU A 473 -32.27 11.58 -59.45
CA LEU A 473 -33.56 11.08 -58.98
C LEU A 473 -34.55 12.22 -58.80
N ASP A 474 -35.82 11.91 -59.06
CA ASP A 474 -36.92 12.84 -58.99
C ASP A 474 -37.72 12.72 -57.69
N GLU A 475 -38.50 13.77 -57.41
CA GLU A 475 -39.52 13.71 -56.38
C GLU A 475 -40.47 12.51 -56.61
N GLY A 476 -40.81 11.82 -55.53
CA GLY A 476 -41.60 10.58 -55.58
C GLY A 476 -40.77 9.31 -55.81
N ASN A 477 -39.47 9.39 -56.12
CA ASN A 477 -38.61 8.21 -56.16
C ASN A 477 -38.33 7.68 -54.74
N TYR A 478 -38.38 6.34 -54.61
CA TYR A 478 -37.90 5.65 -53.42
C TYR A 478 -36.38 5.49 -53.50
N VAL A 479 -35.68 5.95 -52.48
CA VAL A 479 -34.22 5.84 -52.36
C VAL A 479 -33.83 4.84 -51.29
N ASN A 480 -32.73 4.14 -51.54
CA ASN A 480 -32.02 3.39 -50.52
C ASN A 480 -30.85 4.20 -49.97
N GLN A 481 -30.44 3.93 -48.73
CA GLN A 481 -29.22 4.51 -48.16
C GLN A 481 -28.01 4.36 -49.12
N SER A 482 -27.20 5.41 -49.23
CA SER A 482 -26.05 5.56 -50.14
C SER A 482 -26.38 5.70 -51.63
N GLN A 483 -27.65 5.72 -52.03
CA GLN A 483 -28.05 5.98 -53.41
C GLN A 483 -27.79 7.45 -53.77
N LYS A 484 -27.16 7.70 -54.92
CA LYS A 484 -26.88 9.06 -55.41
C LYS A 484 -28.18 9.76 -55.81
N ILE A 485 -28.36 11.00 -55.38
CA ILE A 485 -29.59 11.79 -55.61
C ILE A 485 -29.33 12.93 -56.58
N ILE A 486 -28.27 13.72 -56.35
CA ILE A 486 -28.00 14.94 -57.12
C ILE A 486 -26.50 15.26 -57.10
N THR A 487 -26.00 15.87 -58.16
CA THR A 487 -24.62 16.36 -58.24
C THR A 487 -24.60 17.88 -58.34
N ILE A 488 -23.88 18.54 -57.44
CA ILE A 488 -23.72 20.00 -57.39
C ILE A 488 -22.25 20.32 -57.73
N ALA A 489 -22.01 21.32 -58.57
CA ALA A 489 -20.67 21.75 -58.92
C ALA A 489 -20.48 23.27 -58.95
N ASP A 490 -19.27 23.71 -58.64
CA ASP A 490 -18.85 25.10 -58.77
C ASP A 490 -18.32 25.34 -60.19
N LEU A 491 -19.08 26.11 -60.97
CA LEU A 491 -18.80 26.45 -62.37
C LEU A 491 -18.28 27.88 -62.58
N ASN A 492 -18.22 28.71 -61.52
CA ASN A 492 -17.71 30.08 -61.61
C ASN A 492 -16.24 30.12 -62.06
N LYS A 493 -15.53 29.03 -61.80
CA LYS A 493 -14.21 28.73 -62.36
C LYS A 493 -14.28 27.31 -62.92
N VAL A 494 -13.54 27.07 -64.00
CA VAL A 494 -13.44 25.74 -64.59
C VAL A 494 -11.98 25.39 -64.81
N TYR A 495 -11.69 24.09 -64.87
CA TYR A 495 -10.42 23.59 -65.36
C TYR A 495 -10.58 23.08 -66.78
N ILE A 496 -9.65 23.40 -67.67
CA ILE A 496 -9.41 22.57 -68.85
C ILE A 496 -8.33 21.56 -68.50
N THR A 497 -8.69 20.29 -68.66
CA THR A 497 -7.83 19.16 -68.44
C THR A 497 -7.25 18.70 -69.77
N VAL A 498 -5.93 18.72 -69.90
CA VAL A 498 -5.21 18.36 -71.12
C VAL A 498 -4.12 17.35 -70.81
N SER A 499 -3.95 16.35 -71.69
CA SER A 499 -2.94 15.31 -71.53
C SER A 499 -1.76 15.59 -72.47
N LEU A 500 -0.60 15.91 -71.89
CA LEU A 500 0.64 16.23 -72.60
C LEU A 500 1.65 15.08 -72.54
N THR A 501 2.45 14.89 -73.58
CA THR A 501 3.61 13.98 -73.53
C THR A 501 4.70 14.57 -72.63
N THR A 502 5.65 13.74 -72.18
CA THR A 502 6.80 14.22 -71.39
C THR A 502 7.63 15.28 -72.14
N GLU A 503 7.72 15.17 -73.46
CA GLU A 503 8.42 16.14 -74.31
C GLU A 503 7.67 17.47 -74.36
N GLU A 504 6.36 17.45 -74.63
CA GLU A 504 5.49 18.65 -74.59
C GLU A 504 5.52 19.31 -73.20
N LEU A 505 5.50 18.51 -72.13
CA LEU A 505 5.54 18.98 -70.75
C LEU A 505 6.84 19.74 -70.43
N SER A 506 7.97 19.42 -71.08
CA SER A 506 9.24 20.13 -70.86
C SER A 506 9.17 21.62 -71.24
N PHE A 507 8.23 21.99 -72.11
CA PHE A 507 7.95 23.36 -72.54
C PHE A 507 6.82 24.02 -71.74
N VAL A 508 6.19 23.32 -70.80
CA VAL A 508 5.06 23.82 -70.01
C VAL A 508 5.46 24.09 -68.56
N LYS A 509 5.20 25.30 -68.07
CA LYS A 509 5.49 25.69 -66.68
C LYS A 509 4.24 25.97 -65.88
N LEU A 510 4.29 25.65 -64.59
CA LEU A 510 3.25 26.06 -63.66
C LEU A 510 3.11 27.60 -63.68
N GLY A 511 1.89 28.09 -63.85
CA GLY A 511 1.57 29.50 -63.94
C GLY A 511 1.69 30.12 -65.33
N GLN A 512 2.13 29.36 -66.34
CA GLN A 512 2.15 29.81 -67.74
C GLN A 512 0.74 30.19 -68.21
N ILE A 513 0.67 31.30 -68.95
CA ILE A 513 -0.57 31.74 -69.61
C ILE A 513 -0.65 31.05 -70.97
N VAL A 514 -1.82 30.50 -71.26
CA VAL A 514 -2.13 29.82 -72.51
C VAL A 514 -3.40 30.45 -73.09
N THR A 515 -3.45 30.53 -74.41
CA THR A 515 -4.65 30.99 -75.12
C THR A 515 -5.53 29.78 -75.36
N ILE A 516 -6.82 29.90 -75.02
CA ILE A 516 -7.80 28.86 -75.19
C ILE A 516 -8.86 29.34 -76.18
N THR A 517 -9.20 28.47 -77.11
CA THR A 517 -10.29 28.68 -78.06
C THR A 517 -11.32 27.58 -77.88
N ALA A 518 -12.49 27.94 -77.36
CA ALA A 518 -13.64 27.04 -77.23
C ALA A 518 -14.60 27.19 -78.43
N PRO A 519 -15.46 26.19 -78.70
CA PRO A 519 -16.46 26.25 -79.76
C PRO A 519 -17.30 27.54 -79.71
N GLY A 520 -17.64 28.08 -80.90
CA GLY A 520 -18.33 29.38 -81.01
C GLY A 520 -17.39 30.60 -81.05
N GLY A 521 -16.06 30.38 -81.13
CA GLY A 521 -15.07 31.45 -81.22
C GLY A 521 -14.79 32.13 -79.89
N ILE A 522 -15.12 31.48 -78.77
CA ILE A 522 -14.89 32.01 -77.44
C ILE A 522 -13.39 31.87 -77.13
N GLU A 523 -12.69 33.00 -77.10
CA GLU A 523 -11.29 33.05 -76.70
C GLU A 523 -11.16 33.45 -75.22
N LYS A 524 -10.36 32.69 -74.48
CA LYS A 524 -10.06 32.94 -73.06
C LYS A 524 -8.58 32.75 -72.80
N GLU A 525 -8.05 33.51 -71.85
CA GLU A 525 -6.76 33.20 -71.26
C GLU A 525 -6.93 32.22 -70.10
N GLY A 526 -6.15 31.16 -70.12
CA GLY A 526 -6.07 30.18 -69.05
C GLY A 526 -4.70 30.21 -68.40
N LYS A 527 -4.65 29.84 -67.12
CA LYS A 527 -3.39 29.69 -66.40
C LYS A 527 -3.14 28.23 -66.08
N VAL A 528 -1.99 27.69 -66.46
CA VAL A 528 -1.55 26.35 -66.05
C VAL A 528 -1.51 26.32 -64.52
N SER A 529 -2.48 25.69 -63.88
CA SER A 529 -2.71 25.78 -62.44
C SER A 529 -2.24 24.53 -61.71
N LYS A 530 -2.30 23.35 -62.35
CA LYS A 530 -1.78 22.10 -61.79
C LYS A 530 -1.18 21.25 -62.90
N VAL A 531 -0.04 20.64 -62.61
CA VAL A 531 0.50 19.51 -63.37
C VAL A 531 0.40 18.32 -62.42
N LEU A 532 -0.36 17.29 -62.79
CA LEU A 532 -0.53 16.14 -61.91
C LEU A 532 0.82 15.38 -61.81
N PRO A 533 1.26 15.01 -60.60
CA PRO A 533 2.55 14.34 -60.41
C PRO A 533 2.47 12.84 -60.72
N SER A 534 1.76 12.48 -61.80
CA SER A 534 1.56 11.10 -62.22
C SER A 534 1.53 11.02 -63.74
N VAL A 535 2.28 10.07 -64.29
CA VAL A 535 2.26 9.71 -65.71
C VAL A 535 1.35 8.51 -65.84
N ASP A 536 0.37 8.57 -66.74
CA ASP A 536 -0.41 7.38 -67.08
C ASP A 536 0.51 6.34 -67.77
N PRO A 537 0.71 5.14 -67.17
CA PRO A 537 1.67 4.16 -67.67
C PRO A 537 1.27 3.57 -69.03
N VAL A 538 -0.01 3.67 -69.43
CA VAL A 538 -0.51 3.19 -70.72
C VAL A 538 -0.31 4.25 -71.78
N SER A 539 -0.78 5.48 -71.54
CA SER A 539 -0.74 6.56 -72.54
C SER A 539 0.58 7.35 -72.55
N LYS A 540 1.44 7.19 -71.54
CA LYS A 540 2.68 7.95 -71.30
C LYS A 540 2.48 9.47 -71.29
N LYS A 541 1.28 9.92 -70.94
CA LYS A 541 0.93 11.33 -70.85
C LYS A 541 0.75 11.77 -69.40
N VAL A 542 0.98 13.06 -69.18
CA VAL A 542 0.75 13.75 -67.90
C VAL A 542 -0.47 14.64 -68.05
N GLU A 543 -1.36 14.56 -67.08
CA GLU A 543 -2.53 15.43 -67.02
C GLU A 543 -2.14 16.82 -66.46
N VAL A 544 -2.50 17.86 -67.20
CA VAL A 544 -2.32 19.26 -66.82
C VAL A 544 -3.69 19.93 -66.74
N LYS A 545 -3.92 20.67 -65.66
CA LYS A 545 -5.14 21.44 -65.44
C LYS A 545 -4.86 22.93 -65.58
N ILE A 546 -5.58 23.55 -66.48
CA ILE A 546 -5.53 24.97 -66.78
C ILE A 546 -6.76 25.62 -66.15
N LEU A 547 -6.56 26.52 -65.19
CA LEU A 547 -7.65 27.21 -64.51
C LEU A 547 -8.11 28.40 -65.35
N ILE A 548 -9.42 28.54 -65.50
CA ILE A 548 -10.06 29.59 -66.29
C ILE A 548 -11.20 30.21 -65.48
N PRO A 549 -11.22 31.54 -65.32
CA PRO A 549 -12.39 32.25 -64.81
C PRO A 549 -13.58 32.09 -65.76
N ASN A 550 -14.75 31.72 -65.24
CA ASN A 550 -15.95 31.42 -66.03
C ASN A 550 -17.18 32.13 -65.45
N GLU A 551 -17.03 33.39 -65.03
CA GLU A 551 -18.09 34.16 -64.36
C GLU A 551 -19.35 34.38 -65.22
N LYS A 552 -19.21 34.30 -66.54
CA LYS A 552 -20.32 34.40 -67.50
C LYS A 552 -20.93 33.04 -67.88
N ASN A 553 -20.43 31.94 -67.29
CA ASN A 553 -20.81 30.55 -67.59
C ASN A 553 -20.75 30.20 -69.09
N GLU A 554 -19.81 30.82 -69.82
CA GLU A 554 -19.62 30.62 -71.27
C GLU A 554 -18.93 29.26 -71.57
N LEU A 555 -18.18 28.72 -70.62
CA LEU A 555 -17.54 27.41 -70.70
C LEU A 555 -18.37 26.38 -69.91
N ILE A 556 -18.94 25.42 -70.62
CA ILE A 556 -19.76 24.35 -70.04
C ILE A 556 -18.87 23.14 -69.74
N ALA A 557 -19.08 22.50 -68.58
CA ALA A 557 -18.39 21.26 -68.24
C ALA A 557 -18.64 20.18 -69.32
N GLY A 558 -17.58 19.47 -69.72
CA GLY A 558 -17.61 18.48 -70.80
C GLY A 558 -17.25 19.03 -72.18
N MET A 559 -17.21 20.36 -72.39
CA MET A 559 -16.77 20.95 -73.65
C MET A 559 -15.29 20.62 -73.95
N PHE A 560 -14.96 20.42 -75.22
CA PHE A 560 -13.57 20.42 -75.67
C PHE A 560 -13.15 21.84 -76.04
N ALA A 561 -11.89 22.20 -75.77
CA ALA A 561 -11.32 23.45 -76.25
C ALA A 561 -9.87 23.25 -76.70
N ASP A 562 -9.47 24.06 -77.68
CA ASP A 562 -8.12 24.16 -78.16
C ASP A 562 -7.27 25.03 -77.23
N ILE A 563 -6.03 24.62 -76.99
CA ILE A 563 -5.09 25.28 -76.09
C ILE A 563 -3.81 25.53 -76.88
N LEU A 564 -3.40 26.79 -76.97
CA LEU A 564 -2.14 27.20 -77.56
C LEU A 564 -1.12 27.52 -76.45
N PHE A 565 0.00 26.79 -76.44
CA PHE A 565 1.13 27.01 -75.55
C PHE A 565 2.19 27.88 -76.24
N ASN A 566 2.40 29.11 -75.74
CA ASN A 566 3.37 30.07 -76.26
C ASN A 566 4.68 30.03 -75.42
N ASP A 567 5.87 29.95 -76.04
CA ASP A 567 7.18 30.01 -75.34
C ASP A 567 7.82 31.41 -75.32
N ALA A 568 8.59 31.69 -74.25
CA ALA A 568 9.04 33.01 -73.81
C ALA A 568 10.58 33.23 -73.80
N LYS A 569 11.40 32.47 -74.55
CA LYS A 569 12.86 32.71 -74.62
C LYS A 569 13.35 33.28 -75.97
N SER A 570 14.14 34.37 -75.89
CA SER A 570 14.94 34.96 -76.97
C SER A 570 16.38 35.07 -76.44
N GLU A 571 17.37 34.52 -77.15
CA GLU A 571 18.80 34.76 -76.85
C GLU A 571 19.37 35.88 -77.76
N SER A 572 20.38 36.61 -77.28
CA SER A 572 20.93 37.86 -77.85
C SER A 572 21.64 37.70 -79.22
N PRO A 573 21.72 38.76 -80.06
CA PRO A 573 22.37 38.71 -81.39
C PRO A 573 23.90 38.49 -81.33
N ARG A 574 24.46 37.77 -82.31
CA ARG A 574 25.91 37.42 -82.46
C ARG A 574 26.49 37.93 -83.79
N LEU A 575 27.81 38.14 -83.89
CA LEU A 575 28.53 38.58 -85.10
C LEU A 575 29.03 37.37 -85.90
N LEU A 576 28.62 37.24 -87.17
CA LEU A 576 29.01 36.14 -88.06
C LEU A 576 29.80 36.68 -89.26
N ILE A 577 30.87 35.98 -89.65
CA ILE A 577 31.62 36.26 -90.88
C ILE A 577 31.82 34.98 -91.70
N PRO A 578 31.97 35.05 -93.04
CA PRO A 578 32.31 33.88 -93.85
C PRO A 578 33.62 33.24 -93.39
N PHE A 579 33.64 31.93 -93.14
CA PHE A 579 34.84 31.23 -92.66
C PHE A 579 36.02 31.36 -93.63
N LYS A 580 35.75 31.50 -94.94
CA LYS A 580 36.76 31.70 -95.99
C LYS A 580 37.61 32.97 -95.81
N SER A 581 37.10 33.96 -95.08
CA SER A 581 37.77 35.23 -94.81
C SER A 581 38.82 35.12 -93.70
N VAL A 582 38.83 34.00 -92.96
CA VAL A 582 39.76 33.74 -91.87
C VAL A 582 41.02 33.04 -92.37
N LEU A 583 42.17 33.62 -92.05
CA LEU A 583 43.49 33.06 -92.33
C LEU A 583 44.17 32.63 -91.03
N PHE A 584 45.17 31.75 -91.13
CA PHE A 584 45.90 31.23 -89.99
C PHE A 584 47.40 31.44 -90.19
N GLU A 585 48.08 31.99 -89.20
CA GLU A 585 49.54 32.08 -89.13
C GLU A 585 50.00 31.41 -87.84
N GLN A 586 50.81 30.35 -87.95
CA GLN A 586 51.24 29.52 -86.82
C GLN A 586 50.07 29.12 -85.88
N ASN A 587 48.94 28.72 -86.48
CA ASN A 587 47.70 28.30 -85.80
C ASN A 587 46.91 29.41 -85.08
N THR A 588 47.26 30.68 -85.28
CA THR A 588 46.48 31.83 -84.78
C THR A 588 45.56 32.37 -85.88
N PRO A 589 44.23 32.38 -85.69
CA PRO A 589 43.30 32.94 -86.66
C PRO A 589 43.38 34.46 -86.71
N TYR A 590 43.34 35.01 -87.92
CA TYR A 590 43.28 36.44 -88.17
C TYR A 590 42.49 36.71 -89.45
N VAL A 591 42.01 37.94 -89.58
CA VAL A 591 41.42 38.47 -90.82
C VAL A 591 42.17 39.74 -91.22
N TYR A 592 41.95 40.20 -92.45
CA TYR A 592 42.35 41.55 -92.83
C TYR A 592 41.13 42.47 -92.80
N ILE A 593 41.20 43.55 -92.05
CA ILE A 593 40.23 44.66 -92.12
C ILE A 593 40.78 45.74 -93.04
N VAL A 594 39.90 46.46 -93.73
CA VAL A 594 40.28 47.63 -94.53
C VAL A 594 40.11 48.88 -93.69
N LEU A 595 41.23 49.55 -93.37
CA LEU A 595 41.23 50.82 -92.67
C LEU A 595 42.06 51.83 -93.45
N ASN A 596 41.48 52.97 -93.83
CA ASN A 596 42.12 54.02 -94.62
C ASN A 596 42.81 53.50 -95.91
N ASN A 597 42.13 52.64 -96.67
CA ASN A 597 42.64 52.00 -97.89
C ASN A 597 43.92 51.17 -97.67
N LYS A 598 44.11 50.62 -96.48
CA LYS A 598 45.16 49.64 -96.17
C LYS A 598 44.58 48.40 -95.53
N ALA A 599 45.16 47.24 -95.86
CA ALA A 599 44.82 45.99 -95.20
C ALA A 599 45.55 45.89 -93.86
N ILE A 600 44.80 45.85 -92.77
CA ILE A 600 45.33 45.70 -91.41
C ILE A 600 45.07 44.27 -90.94
N LYS A 601 46.12 43.57 -90.54
CA LYS A 601 46.05 42.22 -90.01
C LYS A 601 45.49 42.26 -88.59
N THR A 602 44.27 41.77 -88.41
CA THR A 602 43.58 41.75 -87.12
C THR A 602 43.40 40.33 -86.64
N LYS A 603 44.01 40.01 -85.49
CA LYS A 603 43.81 38.73 -84.82
C LYS A 603 42.37 38.63 -84.31
N VAL A 604 41.75 37.47 -84.50
CA VAL A 604 40.36 37.24 -84.06
C VAL A 604 40.26 35.98 -83.21
N THR A 605 39.22 35.92 -82.39
CA THR A 605 38.83 34.70 -81.66
C THR A 605 37.56 34.14 -82.26
N LEU A 606 37.62 32.90 -82.76
CA LEU A 606 36.50 32.22 -83.40
C LEU A 606 35.62 31.52 -82.37
N GLY A 607 34.30 31.58 -82.57
CA GLY A 607 33.27 30.85 -81.81
C GLY A 607 32.68 29.69 -82.59
N GLU A 608 31.38 29.50 -82.47
CA GLU A 608 30.69 28.39 -83.14
C GLU A 608 30.63 28.61 -84.66
N THR A 609 30.77 27.53 -85.42
CA THR A 609 30.60 27.56 -86.88
C THR A 609 29.14 27.23 -87.20
N SER A 610 28.49 28.08 -88.00
CA SER A 610 27.12 27.89 -88.45
C SER A 610 27.09 27.91 -89.99
N GLY A 611 27.06 26.72 -90.59
CA GLY A 611 27.10 26.58 -92.05
C GLY A 611 28.44 27.02 -92.64
N SER A 612 28.41 28.00 -93.56
CA SER A 612 29.61 28.59 -94.21
C SER A 612 30.20 29.79 -93.46
N GLU A 613 29.60 30.17 -92.33
CA GLU A 613 29.99 31.30 -91.51
C GLU A 613 30.51 30.83 -90.15
N VAL A 614 31.30 31.68 -89.51
CA VAL A 614 31.84 31.46 -88.17
C VAL A 614 31.59 32.68 -87.30
N GLU A 615 31.25 32.42 -86.05
CA GLU A 615 31.09 33.45 -85.04
C GLU A 615 32.43 34.08 -84.68
N ILE A 616 32.43 35.40 -84.52
CA ILE A 616 33.55 36.14 -83.96
C ILE A 616 33.18 36.54 -82.54
N ILE A 617 33.91 35.97 -81.58
CA ILE A 617 33.73 36.27 -80.15
C ILE A 617 34.49 37.55 -79.80
N GLU A 618 35.69 37.74 -80.35
CA GLU A 618 36.55 38.91 -80.11
C GLU A 618 37.39 39.27 -81.33
N GLY A 619 37.78 40.54 -81.45
CA GLY A 619 38.74 41.05 -82.43
C GLY A 619 38.13 41.86 -83.58
N LEU A 620 36.81 41.81 -83.76
CA LEU A 620 36.08 42.63 -84.74
C LEU A 620 34.84 43.26 -84.10
N SER A 621 34.43 44.40 -84.65
CA SER A 621 33.22 45.13 -84.26
C SER A 621 32.20 45.15 -85.40
N GLN A 622 30.93 45.33 -85.06
CA GLN A 622 29.89 45.60 -86.07
C GLN A 622 30.28 46.84 -86.88
N GLY A 623 30.16 46.76 -88.21
CA GLY A 623 30.57 47.83 -89.12
C GLY A 623 32.02 47.76 -89.60
N ASP A 624 32.86 46.86 -89.06
CA ASP A 624 34.18 46.62 -89.62
C ASP A 624 34.07 46.02 -91.03
N GLU A 625 34.89 46.52 -91.95
CA GLU A 625 34.94 46.06 -93.34
C GLU A 625 36.08 45.03 -93.49
N ILE A 626 35.73 43.73 -93.56
CA ILE A 626 36.69 42.63 -93.69
C ILE A 626 36.93 42.26 -95.16
N ILE A 627 38.15 41.85 -95.49
CA ILE A 627 38.48 41.30 -96.80
C ILE A 627 38.00 39.84 -96.87
N THR A 628 37.07 39.55 -97.78
CA THR A 628 36.49 38.19 -97.94
C THR A 628 37.03 37.43 -99.13
N SER A 629 37.64 38.12 -100.11
CA SER A 629 38.31 37.55 -101.28
C SER A 629 39.58 38.34 -101.61
N GLY A 630 40.67 37.64 -101.94
CA GLY A 630 42.01 38.23 -102.12
C GLY A 630 42.86 38.29 -100.85
N ALA A 631 42.33 37.93 -99.67
CA ALA A 631 43.05 38.02 -98.38
C ALA A 631 44.42 37.30 -98.34
N LYS A 632 44.63 36.23 -99.12
CA LYS A 632 45.92 35.50 -99.18
C LYS A 632 47.02 36.23 -99.94
N THR A 633 46.68 37.19 -100.79
CA THR A 633 47.65 37.92 -101.63
C THR A 633 48.09 39.25 -101.01
N VAL A 634 47.51 39.62 -99.87
CA VAL A 634 47.77 40.87 -99.15
C VAL A 634 48.65 40.61 -97.92
N LYS A 635 49.54 41.55 -97.62
CA LYS A 635 50.31 41.61 -96.38
C LYS A 635 49.83 42.77 -95.52
N ASP A 636 50.14 42.68 -94.23
CA ASP A 636 49.82 43.72 -93.26
C ASP A 636 50.44 45.07 -93.68
N GLY A 637 49.62 46.11 -93.75
CA GLY A 637 50.00 47.46 -94.15
C GLY A 637 49.99 47.73 -95.66
N ASP A 638 49.70 46.73 -96.51
CA ASP A 638 49.59 46.95 -97.96
C ASP A 638 48.41 47.89 -98.28
N SER A 639 48.63 48.82 -99.21
CA SER A 639 47.54 49.62 -99.76
C SER A 639 46.59 48.74 -100.54
N VAL A 640 45.29 48.87 -100.30
CA VAL A 640 44.25 48.11 -100.99
C VAL A 640 43.15 49.02 -101.53
N THR A 641 42.52 48.61 -102.63
CA THR A 641 41.32 49.26 -103.16
C THR A 641 40.16 48.26 -103.07
N SER A 642 39.10 48.61 -102.33
CA SER A 642 37.97 47.72 -102.11
C SER A 642 36.96 47.75 -103.26
N LYS A 643 36.47 46.57 -103.64
CA LYS A 643 35.30 46.38 -104.50
C LYS A 643 34.21 45.79 -103.63
N ASN A 644 33.20 46.59 -103.31
CA ASN A 644 32.24 46.29 -102.27
C ASN A 644 31.22 45.24 -102.76
N ASP A 645 31.19 44.06 -102.15
CA ASP A 645 30.24 42.98 -102.51
C ASP A 645 29.14 42.92 -101.44
N LYS A 646 28.00 43.55 -101.72
CA LYS A 646 26.82 43.46 -100.85
C LYS A 646 26.18 42.09 -101.04
N LEU A 647 26.46 41.16 -100.13
CA LEU A 647 25.72 39.91 -100.05
C LEU A 647 24.29 40.17 -99.53
N GLN A 648 23.32 39.63 -100.26
CA GLN A 648 21.88 39.58 -99.97
C GLN A 648 21.54 38.52 -98.93
#